data_AF-A0A640KNF4-F1
#
_entry.id   AF-A0A640KNF4-F1
#
_cell.length_a   1.000
_cell.length_b   1.000
_cell.length_c   1.000
_cell.angle_alpha   90.00
_cell.angle_beta   90.00
_cell.angle_gamma   90.00
#
_symmetry.space_group_name_H-M   'P 1'
#
loop_
_entity.id
_entity.type
_entity.pdbx_description
1 polymer ?
#
loop_
_entity_poly.entity_id
_entity_poly.type
_entity_poly.pdbx_seq_one_letter_code
_entity_poly.pdbx_strand_id
1 'polypeptide(L)'
;MNLDAVDATAEALPLELLNNTNKELTAQLTRLEQQLEERQGGVQDQRRRLQFMKEHLGNVRAEIVNTQSLSETKKREVESEESMCRVMERECARLQQRKKQLERSAEDVRDRLTSVQDRIFHGNLKIEELKTTMDYNQEELEQWDEARRQKEEDELAIARYSKLDEAKVKQLTQHIEKIESTVRKQHKQLDEEMLATQHVQGDLDRVASEYRKLHDDRSGMLNEWEQVVRTIAERDEAIRIAAEQYADGVAWIQKRQQLKKSLSESLDEAKEETDVINYTIQEREKTSQKLQEAVPVLVQQVQSLQDEVDALREEASRATRDKRAAILRLQDTITEIERRQKELTMTEKRRATAAEKLREEEMIANDLEKQAGFITQLLKDAEKASQNVAKDIEQLETAAFRANQELSEVRAIQTTTLSEINGAQAQGKNYNAKINQLDGESFSQQGVLYNIEFSVQQMEKRVSRAKGERTEEERKELRAKIDLLQATLDEMEKQNRILQNQVKRVREEMRQSSMQIEKLEMAKKRTLDEVLETELHCTHSEREEKNLEKQREDLLIKVDTFELQLRRLRNTLRSKDAELLTLEEKKRQLEADVMEREAEIEVHHRLLKMEAKLAEEERKRLVTELLDRQKNLTAIKNRQEVLVGRMDPAQARLSQVQLVIAAAKEREDLQFRGDSLDTRIRRMEKEMLKLEKTIAVIKASNVHYKHKFDKLSDKDDEVQTQKALTTKFKELKSAISRRALEANDFQATVRSKQEELRALEFEKERVGHTQQQMLQEYEAVTKDVLALRETSIRYDQAMGKVRENVDSAVVRDIELVCVRERLDNTVAQLLALSGEAGEEMLDLVKEMLAAHHVPIASA
;
A
#
# COMPACT_ATOMS: atom_id res chain seq x y z
N MET A 1 -13.59 118.16 110.69
CA MET A 1 -13.19 118.88 111.92
C MET A 1 -12.83 120.30 111.55
N ASN A 2 -12.93 121.21 112.51
CA ASN A 2 -12.57 122.63 112.46
C ASN A 2 -13.47 123.50 111.57
N LEU A 3 -14.01 124.54 112.22
CA LEU A 3 -14.44 125.78 111.58
C LEU A 3 -13.20 126.55 111.07
N ASP A 4 -13.44 127.74 110.51
CA ASP A 4 -12.45 128.74 110.08
C ASP A 4 -11.82 128.50 108.70
N ALA A 5 -12.64 128.69 107.66
CA ALA A 5 -12.20 129.19 106.36
C ALA A 5 -12.94 130.51 106.08
N VAL A 6 -12.25 131.61 106.39
CA VAL A 6 -12.73 133.00 106.49
C VAL A 6 -13.55 133.47 105.29
N ASP A 7 -14.64 134.19 105.60
CA ASP A 7 -15.69 134.74 104.73
C ASP A 7 -15.16 135.90 103.85
N ALA A 8 -14.29 135.60 102.88
CA ALA A 8 -13.51 136.57 102.08
C ALA A 8 -14.34 137.50 101.16
N THR A 9 -15.66 137.34 101.08
CA THR A 9 -16.57 138.24 100.35
C THR A 9 -17.49 139.06 101.27
N ALA A 10 -17.46 138.85 102.59
CA ALA A 10 -18.37 139.49 103.53
C ALA A 10 -18.03 140.94 103.90
N GLU A 11 -16.79 141.39 103.70
CA GLU A 11 -16.38 142.79 103.96
C GLU A 11 -16.75 143.76 102.82
N ALA A 12 -17.30 143.27 101.71
CA ALA A 12 -17.54 144.05 100.49
C ALA A 12 -18.97 144.63 100.33
N LEU A 13 -19.81 144.57 101.37
CA LEU A 13 -21.17 145.11 101.39
C LEU A 13 -21.36 146.18 102.50
N PRO A 14 -21.98 147.34 102.21
CA PRO A 14 -22.37 148.31 103.24
C PRO A 14 -23.30 147.69 104.29
N LEU A 15 -23.23 148.15 105.54
CA LEU A 15 -24.00 147.59 106.68
C LEU A 15 -25.52 147.54 106.44
N GLU A 16 -26.06 148.40 105.57
CA GLU A 16 -27.49 148.45 105.24
C GLU A 16 -27.99 147.29 104.34
N LEU A 17 -27.09 146.45 103.82
CA LEU A 17 -27.41 145.38 102.85
C LEU A 17 -27.03 143.95 103.31
N LEU A 18 -26.57 143.76 104.55
CA LEU A 18 -26.28 142.44 105.13
C LEU A 18 -27.56 141.72 105.63
N ASN A 19 -28.44 141.32 104.70
CA ASN A 19 -29.56 140.43 105.01
C ASN A 19 -29.15 138.94 104.90
N ASN A 20 -29.56 138.12 105.87
CA ASN A 20 -29.17 136.70 105.98
C ASN A 20 -29.39 135.89 104.69
N THR A 21 -30.47 136.16 103.97
CA THR A 21 -30.82 135.52 102.68
C THR A 21 -29.70 135.62 101.65
N ASN A 22 -28.97 136.73 101.62
CA ASN A 22 -27.94 136.96 100.60
C ASN A 22 -26.67 136.16 100.92
N LYS A 23 -26.32 135.98 102.21
CA LYS A 23 -25.23 135.09 102.63
C LYS A 23 -25.51 133.63 102.29
N GLU A 24 -26.74 133.17 102.55
CA GLU A 24 -27.14 131.79 102.21
C GLU A 24 -27.08 131.53 100.69
N LEU A 25 -27.53 132.47 99.86
CA LEU A 25 -27.45 132.34 98.41
C LEU A 25 -26.00 132.31 97.88
N THR A 26 -25.08 133.09 98.46
CA THR A 26 -23.66 133.05 98.08
C THR A 26 -23.01 131.70 98.46
N ALA A 27 -23.32 131.17 99.64
CA ALA A 27 -22.84 129.85 100.07
C ALA A 27 -23.45 128.67 99.27
N GLN A 28 -24.66 128.85 98.71
CA GLN A 28 -25.26 127.87 97.79
C GLN A 28 -24.56 127.87 96.43
N LEU A 29 -24.21 129.04 95.89
CA LEU A 29 -23.47 129.16 94.62
C LEU A 29 -22.11 128.45 94.69
N THR A 30 -21.30 128.71 95.70
CA THR A 30 -19.97 128.08 95.84
C THR A 30 -20.03 126.55 95.98
N ARG A 31 -21.09 126.02 96.62
CA ARG A 31 -21.34 124.57 96.68
C ARG A 31 -21.73 123.98 95.32
N LEU A 32 -22.54 124.71 94.53
CA LEU A 32 -22.93 124.28 93.18
C LEU A 32 -21.75 124.30 92.21
N GLU A 33 -20.84 125.26 92.34
CA GLU A 33 -19.60 125.34 91.55
C GLU A 33 -18.68 124.13 91.82
N GLN A 34 -18.43 123.78 93.09
CA GLN A 34 -17.65 122.58 93.46
C GLN A 34 -18.27 121.28 92.92
N GLN A 35 -19.60 121.12 93.06
CA GLN A 35 -20.31 119.96 92.49
C GLN A 35 -20.21 119.90 90.96
N LEU A 36 -20.14 121.04 90.28
CA LEU A 36 -20.03 121.11 88.84
C LEU A 36 -18.64 120.68 88.36
N GLU A 37 -17.56 121.03 89.07
CA GLU A 37 -16.20 120.56 88.77
C GLU A 37 -16.05 119.04 88.96
N GLU A 38 -16.52 118.48 90.08
CA GLU A 38 -16.49 117.02 90.32
C GLU A 38 -17.22 116.25 89.21
N ARG A 39 -18.39 116.74 88.79
CA ARG A 39 -19.18 116.13 87.71
C ARG A 39 -18.49 116.26 86.36
N GLN A 40 -17.81 117.38 86.08
CA GLN A 40 -17.02 117.52 84.86
C GLN A 40 -15.84 116.54 84.81
N GLY A 41 -15.14 116.34 85.94
CA GLY A 41 -14.08 115.32 86.05
C GLY A 41 -14.58 113.91 85.71
N GLY A 42 -15.67 113.48 86.36
CA GLY A 42 -16.29 112.17 86.09
C GLY A 42 -16.75 111.99 84.64
N VAL A 43 -17.23 113.05 83.98
CA VAL A 43 -17.60 113.02 82.54
C VAL A 43 -16.36 112.87 81.64
N GLN A 44 -15.22 113.48 81.98
CA GLN A 44 -13.99 113.32 81.20
C GLN A 44 -13.46 111.88 81.26
N ASP A 45 -13.46 111.25 82.43
CA ASP A 45 -13.00 109.86 82.56
C ASP A 45 -13.95 108.86 81.89
N GLN A 46 -15.27 109.09 81.95
CA GLN A 46 -16.22 108.31 81.16
C GLN A 46 -16.00 108.45 79.64
N ARG A 47 -15.66 109.66 79.16
CA ARG A 47 -15.30 109.89 77.73
C ARG A 47 -14.04 109.13 77.34
N ARG A 48 -12.98 109.16 78.17
CA ARG A 48 -11.75 108.39 77.95
C ARG A 48 -12.02 106.88 77.91
N ARG A 49 -12.80 106.34 78.86
CA ARG A 49 -13.19 104.93 78.88
C ARG A 49 -14.01 104.54 77.64
N LEU A 50 -14.96 105.38 77.22
CA LEU A 50 -15.72 105.16 75.98
C LEU A 50 -14.84 105.17 74.73
N GLN A 51 -13.80 106.00 74.69
CA GLN A 51 -12.84 106.00 73.58
C GLN A 51 -12.06 104.68 73.53
N PHE A 52 -11.45 104.24 74.64
CA PHE A 52 -10.74 102.95 74.68
C PHE A 52 -11.65 101.76 74.35
N MET A 53 -12.90 101.77 74.80
CA MET A 53 -13.86 100.72 74.44
C MET A 53 -14.24 100.74 72.95
N LYS A 54 -14.30 101.91 72.30
CA LYS A 54 -14.50 102.01 70.84
C LYS A 54 -13.30 101.51 70.06
N GLU A 55 -12.09 101.85 70.49
CA GLU A 55 -10.83 101.38 69.88
C GLU A 55 -10.70 99.85 70.01
N HIS A 56 -10.93 99.30 71.20
CA HIS A 56 -10.95 97.85 71.43
C HIS A 56 -12.04 97.14 70.61
N LEU A 57 -13.25 97.72 70.51
CA LEU A 57 -14.33 97.17 69.68
C LEU A 57 -14.01 97.25 68.18
N GLY A 58 -13.23 98.25 67.75
CA GLY A 58 -12.65 98.31 66.42
C GLY A 58 -11.68 97.14 66.16
N ASN A 59 -10.75 96.90 67.10
CA ASN A 59 -9.79 95.80 67.01
C ASN A 59 -10.49 94.43 67.01
N VAL A 60 -11.46 94.21 67.89
CA VAL A 60 -12.25 92.95 67.91
C VAL A 60 -13.02 92.74 66.60
N ARG A 61 -13.55 93.80 65.99
CA ARG A 61 -14.17 93.70 64.65
C ARG A 61 -13.16 93.36 63.57
N ALA A 62 -11.96 93.92 63.61
CA ALA A 62 -10.88 93.57 62.69
C ALA A 62 -10.48 92.09 62.84
N GLU A 63 -10.33 91.59 64.07
CA GLU A 63 -10.04 90.16 64.32
C GLU A 63 -11.18 89.23 63.88
N ILE A 64 -12.44 89.64 64.01
CA ILE A 64 -13.58 88.89 63.46
C ILE A 64 -13.50 88.82 61.93
N VAL A 65 -13.17 89.93 61.25
CA VAL A 65 -13.00 89.93 59.79
C VAL A 65 -11.79 89.09 59.36
N ASN A 66 -10.68 89.18 60.09
CA ASN A 66 -9.48 88.36 59.84
C ASN A 66 -9.81 86.86 59.98
N THR A 67 -10.42 86.46 61.08
CA THR A 67 -10.80 85.05 61.33
C THR A 67 -11.88 84.54 60.38
N GLN A 68 -12.83 85.39 59.95
CA GLN A 68 -13.76 85.06 58.88
C GLN A 68 -13.04 84.84 57.55
N SER A 69 -12.12 85.72 57.16
CA SER A 69 -11.34 85.57 55.93
C SER A 69 -10.48 84.30 55.93
N LEU A 70 -9.88 83.94 57.07
CA LEU A 70 -9.12 82.71 57.26
C LEU A 70 -10.01 81.46 57.21
N SER A 71 -11.24 81.55 57.72
CA SER A 71 -12.23 80.48 57.60
C SER A 71 -12.68 80.31 56.14
N GLU A 72 -12.83 81.40 55.39
CA GLU A 72 -13.14 81.34 53.96
C GLU A 72 -12.00 80.78 53.12
N THR A 73 -10.73 81.15 53.38
CA THR A 73 -9.59 80.54 52.68
C THR A 73 -9.50 79.06 53.00
N LYS A 74 -9.66 78.64 54.26
CA LYS A 74 -9.65 77.22 54.64
C LYS A 74 -10.81 76.44 54.02
N LYS A 75 -11.99 77.04 53.85
CA LYS A 75 -13.10 76.43 53.08
C LYS A 75 -12.74 76.24 51.61
N ARG A 76 -12.18 77.26 50.95
CA ARG A 76 -11.73 77.16 49.54
C ARG A 76 -10.62 76.12 49.37
N GLU A 77 -9.71 75.99 50.34
CA GLU A 77 -8.71 74.93 50.38
C GLU A 77 -9.38 73.55 50.44
N VAL A 78 -10.31 73.32 51.37
CA VAL A 78 -11.06 72.05 51.47
C VAL A 78 -11.86 71.76 50.20
N GLU A 79 -12.53 72.75 49.61
CA GLU A 79 -13.24 72.60 48.32
C GLU A 79 -12.28 72.23 47.18
N SER A 80 -11.05 72.75 47.19
CA SER A 80 -10.00 72.40 46.22
C SER A 80 -9.44 70.99 46.44
N GLU A 81 -9.25 70.57 47.70
CA GLU A 81 -8.85 69.22 48.08
C GLU A 81 -9.94 68.20 47.70
N GLU A 82 -11.21 68.49 47.99
CA GLU A 82 -12.35 67.67 47.54
C GLU A 82 -12.42 67.56 46.02
N SER A 83 -12.22 68.67 45.30
CA SER A 83 -12.18 68.68 43.83
C SER A 83 -11.04 67.78 43.31
N MET A 84 -9.85 67.89 43.90
CA MET A 84 -8.70 67.04 43.57
C MET A 84 -8.98 65.57 43.86
N CYS A 85 -9.55 65.24 45.01
CA CYS A 85 -9.97 63.88 45.36
C CYS A 85 -10.97 63.31 44.35
N ARG A 86 -11.99 64.08 43.95
CA ARG A 86 -12.96 63.66 42.90
C ARG A 86 -12.30 63.45 41.54
N VAL A 87 -11.27 64.21 41.19
CA VAL A 87 -10.47 63.98 39.97
C VAL A 87 -9.67 62.68 40.11
N MET A 88 -9.01 62.45 41.24
CA MET A 88 -8.25 61.23 41.51
C MET A 88 -9.14 59.98 41.57
N GLU A 89 -10.36 60.07 42.09
CA GLU A 89 -11.37 59.00 42.06
C GLU A 89 -11.80 58.67 40.63
N ARG A 90 -12.04 59.69 39.79
CA ARG A 90 -12.35 59.49 38.35
C ARG A 90 -11.19 58.87 37.62
N GLU A 91 -9.96 59.28 37.92
CA GLU A 91 -8.74 58.70 37.35
C GLU A 91 -8.54 57.24 37.79
N CYS A 92 -8.74 56.93 39.07
CA CYS A 92 -8.75 55.57 39.58
C CYS A 92 -9.84 54.72 38.90
N ALA A 93 -11.06 55.25 38.72
CA ALA A 93 -12.14 54.55 38.01
C ALA A 93 -11.79 54.32 36.52
N ARG A 94 -11.19 55.31 35.85
CA ARG A 94 -10.68 55.21 34.47
C ARG A 94 -9.59 54.14 34.35
N LEU A 95 -8.65 54.12 35.28
CA LEU A 95 -7.58 53.12 35.35
C LEU A 95 -8.13 51.72 35.66
N GLN A 96 -9.13 51.59 36.54
CA GLN A 96 -9.82 50.32 36.79
C GLN A 96 -10.59 49.83 35.55
N GLN A 97 -11.27 50.72 34.82
CA GLN A 97 -11.92 50.37 33.56
C GLN A 97 -10.89 49.95 32.51
N ARG A 98 -9.76 50.66 32.41
CA ARG A 98 -8.66 50.30 31.51
C ARG A 98 -8.01 48.97 31.89
N LYS A 99 -7.84 48.69 33.18
CA LYS A 99 -7.39 47.38 33.69
C LYS A 99 -8.35 46.28 33.26
N LYS A 100 -9.66 46.44 33.45
CA LYS A 100 -10.68 45.47 33.00
C LYS A 100 -10.69 45.26 31.47
N GLN A 101 -10.44 46.31 30.68
CA GLN A 101 -10.25 46.17 29.23
C GLN A 101 -9.01 45.36 28.88
N LEU A 102 -7.89 45.61 29.58
CA LEU A 102 -6.64 44.88 29.37
C LEU A 102 -6.77 43.41 29.81
N GLU A 103 -7.43 43.13 30.93
CA GLU A 103 -7.74 41.78 31.42
C GLU A 103 -8.54 40.99 30.37
N ARG A 104 -9.61 41.58 29.82
CA ARG A 104 -10.38 40.99 28.70
C ARG A 104 -9.52 40.76 27.46
N SER A 105 -8.69 41.74 27.07
CA SER A 105 -7.79 41.54 25.91
C SER A 105 -6.74 40.45 26.15
N ALA A 106 -6.35 40.22 27.41
CA ALA A 106 -5.46 39.13 27.79
C ALA A 106 -6.18 37.77 27.87
N GLU A 107 -7.50 37.76 28.11
CA GLU A 107 -8.38 36.60 27.95
C GLU A 107 -8.56 36.27 26.45
N ASP A 108 -8.93 37.25 25.62
CA ASP A 108 -9.01 37.10 24.15
C ASP A 108 -7.70 36.56 23.54
N VAL A 109 -6.54 37.03 24.03
CA VAL A 109 -5.23 36.55 23.58
C VAL A 109 -4.94 35.14 24.09
N ARG A 110 -5.38 34.77 25.31
CA ARG A 110 -5.29 33.40 25.82
C ARG A 110 -6.18 32.43 25.01
N ASP A 111 -7.40 32.82 24.67
CA ASP A 111 -8.32 32.01 23.87
C ASP A 111 -7.85 31.87 22.42
N ARG A 112 -7.20 32.91 21.87
CA ARG A 112 -6.49 32.79 20.59
C ARG A 112 -5.27 31.89 20.68
N LEU A 113 -4.54 31.92 21.79
CA LEU A 113 -3.37 31.07 22.01
C LEU A 113 -3.79 29.60 22.14
N THR A 114 -4.82 29.27 22.90
CA THR A 114 -5.36 27.91 22.98
C THR A 114 -5.88 27.45 21.62
N SER A 115 -6.67 28.28 20.90
CA SER A 115 -7.08 27.99 19.52
C SER A 115 -5.92 27.74 18.55
N VAL A 116 -4.77 28.40 18.74
CA VAL A 116 -3.55 28.15 17.95
C VAL A 116 -2.86 26.87 18.42
N GLN A 117 -2.79 26.60 19.73
CA GLN A 117 -2.25 25.36 20.29
C GLN A 117 -3.05 24.14 19.86
N ASP A 118 -4.38 24.20 19.85
CA ASP A 118 -5.27 23.14 19.37
C ASP A 118 -5.06 22.89 17.87
N ARG A 119 -4.91 23.95 17.07
CA ARG A 119 -4.58 23.84 15.64
C ARG A 119 -3.18 23.27 15.40
N ILE A 120 -2.20 23.61 16.22
CA ILE A 120 -0.86 23.01 16.17
C ILE A 120 -0.92 21.54 16.58
N PHE A 121 -1.70 21.19 17.61
CA PHE A 121 -1.89 19.81 18.06
C PHE A 121 -2.56 18.96 16.98
N HIS A 122 -3.69 19.40 16.42
CA HIS A 122 -4.34 18.71 15.30
C HIS A 122 -3.45 18.68 14.04
N GLY A 123 -2.68 19.74 13.78
CA GLY A 123 -1.69 19.77 12.71
C GLY A 123 -0.58 18.74 12.90
N ASN A 124 -0.05 18.61 14.12
CA ASN A 124 0.95 17.60 14.48
C ASN A 124 0.37 16.18 14.40
N LEU A 125 -0.84 15.95 14.90
CA LEU A 125 -1.54 14.67 14.77
C LEU A 125 -1.72 14.30 13.28
N LYS A 126 -2.10 15.26 12.43
CA LYS A 126 -2.20 15.07 10.98
C LYS A 126 -0.83 14.81 10.33
N ILE A 127 0.25 15.41 10.83
CA ILE A 127 1.63 15.12 10.40
C ILE A 127 2.05 13.71 10.83
N GLU A 128 1.66 13.24 12.02
CA GLU A 128 1.93 11.87 12.47
C GLU A 128 1.14 10.84 11.67
N GLU A 129 -0.14 11.09 11.39
CA GLU A 129 -0.94 10.30 10.43
C GLU A 129 -0.29 10.28 9.03
N LEU A 130 0.18 11.43 8.54
CA LEU A 130 0.84 11.50 7.24
C LEU A 130 2.18 10.74 7.23
N LYS A 131 2.95 10.78 8.32
CA LYS A 131 4.17 9.98 8.49
C LYS A 131 3.86 8.50 8.47
N THR A 132 2.91 8.00 9.28
CA THR A 132 2.58 6.57 9.27
C THR A 132 2.03 6.11 7.92
N THR A 133 1.29 6.96 7.18
CA THR A 133 0.93 6.64 5.79
C THR A 133 2.12 6.71 4.83
N MET A 134 3.11 7.58 5.07
CA MET A 134 4.33 7.66 4.25
C MET A 134 5.20 6.42 4.48
N ASP A 135 5.39 6.03 5.73
CA ASP A 135 6.13 4.83 6.13
C ASP A 135 5.46 3.58 5.55
N TYR A 136 4.12 3.47 5.64
CA TYR A 136 3.35 2.39 5.00
C TYR A 136 3.49 2.38 3.47
N ASN A 137 3.36 3.54 2.82
CA ASN A 137 3.53 3.65 1.36
C ASN A 137 4.98 3.33 0.93
N GLN A 138 5.98 3.59 1.79
CA GLN A 138 7.37 3.21 1.55
C GLN A 138 7.54 1.69 1.70
N GLU A 139 7.01 1.07 2.76
CA GLU A 139 7.01 -0.39 2.91
C GLU A 139 6.28 -1.08 1.73
N GLU A 140 5.18 -0.52 1.25
CA GLU A 140 4.47 -1.02 0.06
C GLU A 140 5.33 -0.87 -1.20
N LEU A 141 5.98 0.28 -1.40
CA LEU A 141 6.88 0.51 -2.55
C LEU A 141 8.08 -0.45 -2.52
N GLU A 142 8.71 -0.67 -1.37
CA GLU A 142 9.81 -1.61 -1.20
C GLU A 142 9.37 -3.06 -1.49
N GLN A 143 8.14 -3.44 -1.09
CA GLN A 143 7.54 -4.73 -1.48
C GLN A 143 7.29 -4.83 -2.99
N TRP A 144 6.82 -3.77 -3.63
CA TRP A 144 6.62 -3.74 -5.08
C TRP A 144 7.93 -3.78 -5.87
N ASP A 145 8.98 -3.09 -5.41
CA ASP A 145 10.31 -3.12 -6.03
C ASP A 145 10.98 -4.49 -5.86
N GLU A 146 10.86 -5.14 -4.70
CA GLU A 146 11.37 -6.50 -4.48
C GLU A 146 10.57 -7.53 -5.30
N ALA A 147 9.24 -7.44 -5.34
CA ALA A 147 8.41 -8.29 -6.18
C ALA A 147 8.71 -8.09 -7.69
N ARG A 148 8.94 -6.85 -8.12
CA ARG A 148 9.39 -6.53 -9.47
C ARG A 148 10.76 -7.14 -9.75
N ARG A 149 11.72 -6.99 -8.84
CA ARG A 149 13.06 -7.55 -8.98
C ARG A 149 13.00 -9.08 -9.11
N GLN A 150 12.21 -9.75 -8.27
CA GLN A 150 11.97 -11.20 -8.39
C GLN A 150 11.35 -11.57 -9.74
N LYS A 151 10.46 -10.74 -10.30
CA LYS A 151 9.92 -10.95 -11.65
C LYS A 151 10.95 -10.73 -12.76
N GLU A 152 11.82 -9.74 -12.65
CA GLU A 152 12.94 -9.54 -13.58
C GLU A 152 13.94 -10.71 -13.51
N GLU A 153 14.21 -11.27 -12.31
CA GLU A 153 15.03 -12.47 -12.12
C GLU A 153 14.35 -13.75 -12.69
N ASP A 154 13.03 -13.92 -12.48
CA ASP A 154 12.21 -14.98 -13.10
C ASP A 154 12.25 -14.90 -14.64
N GLU A 155 12.03 -13.71 -15.22
CA GLU A 155 12.06 -13.49 -16.67
C GLU A 155 13.45 -13.78 -17.26
N LEU A 156 14.52 -13.39 -16.56
CA LEU A 156 15.88 -13.76 -16.95
C LEU A 156 16.13 -15.27 -16.88
N ALA A 157 15.54 -15.98 -15.92
CA ALA A 157 15.61 -17.43 -15.84
C ALA A 157 14.82 -18.10 -16.99
N ILE A 158 13.59 -17.65 -17.27
CA ILE A 158 12.76 -18.11 -18.39
C ILE A 158 13.47 -17.87 -19.73
N ALA A 159 14.09 -16.69 -19.93
CA ALA A 159 14.85 -16.38 -21.14
C ALA A 159 16.11 -17.27 -21.30
N ARG A 160 16.74 -17.69 -20.19
CA ARG A 160 17.84 -18.67 -20.21
C ARG A 160 17.34 -20.07 -20.59
N TYR A 161 16.23 -20.52 -19.99
CA TYR A 161 15.64 -21.83 -20.34
C TYR A 161 15.17 -21.85 -21.79
N SER A 162 14.48 -20.82 -22.27
CA SER A 162 14.08 -20.67 -23.67
C SER A 162 15.28 -20.76 -24.64
N LYS A 163 16.42 -20.13 -24.33
CA LYS A 163 17.65 -20.27 -25.14
C LYS A 163 18.26 -21.67 -25.10
N LEU A 164 18.19 -22.36 -23.97
CA LEU A 164 18.63 -23.76 -23.85
C LEU A 164 17.71 -24.71 -24.63
N ASP A 165 16.40 -24.49 -24.57
CA ASP A 165 15.39 -25.24 -25.32
C ASP A 165 15.52 -24.99 -26.83
N GLU A 166 15.72 -23.74 -27.27
CA GLU A 166 16.05 -23.43 -28.66
C GLU A 166 17.31 -24.16 -29.14
N ALA A 167 18.37 -24.17 -28.32
CA ALA A 167 19.59 -24.90 -28.64
C ALA A 167 19.33 -26.41 -28.70
N LYS A 168 18.47 -26.94 -27.81
CA LYS A 168 18.10 -28.36 -27.80
C LYS A 168 17.24 -28.74 -29.00
N VAL A 169 16.28 -27.91 -29.40
CA VAL A 169 15.48 -28.04 -30.61
C VAL A 169 16.40 -28.06 -31.82
N LYS A 170 17.32 -27.09 -31.96
CA LYS A 170 18.32 -27.06 -33.06
C LYS A 170 19.16 -28.34 -33.12
N GLN A 171 19.61 -28.87 -31.98
CA GLN A 171 20.31 -30.17 -31.92
C GLN A 171 19.44 -31.35 -32.37
N LEU A 172 18.17 -31.39 -31.94
CA LEU A 172 17.23 -32.46 -32.32
C LEU A 172 16.86 -32.38 -33.80
N THR A 173 16.63 -31.19 -34.36
CA THR A 173 16.40 -30.99 -35.81
C THR A 173 17.60 -31.48 -36.62
N GLN A 174 18.83 -31.10 -36.24
CA GLN A 174 20.04 -31.62 -36.90
C GLN A 174 20.19 -33.15 -36.76
N HIS A 175 19.67 -33.75 -35.70
CA HIS A 175 19.67 -35.20 -35.54
C HIS A 175 18.63 -35.88 -36.44
N ILE A 176 17.43 -35.30 -36.54
CA ILE A 176 16.38 -35.72 -37.47
C ILE A 176 16.88 -35.62 -38.92
N GLU A 177 17.47 -34.50 -39.34
CA GLU A 177 18.06 -34.32 -40.68
C GLU A 177 19.13 -35.38 -40.99
N LYS A 178 19.99 -35.72 -40.01
CA LYS A 178 20.97 -36.80 -40.15
C LYS A 178 20.28 -38.15 -40.34
N ILE A 179 19.28 -38.49 -39.52
CA ILE A 179 18.52 -39.74 -39.63
C ILE A 179 17.81 -39.80 -40.98
N GLU A 180 17.10 -38.75 -41.40
CA GLU A 180 16.48 -38.65 -42.72
C GLU A 180 17.51 -38.86 -43.85
N SER A 181 18.71 -38.26 -43.74
CA SER A 181 19.76 -38.48 -44.73
C SER A 181 20.22 -39.94 -44.80
N THR A 182 20.24 -40.65 -43.66
CA THR A 182 20.56 -42.09 -43.63
C THR A 182 19.40 -42.94 -44.18
N VAL A 183 18.15 -42.61 -43.86
CA VAL A 183 16.96 -43.29 -44.42
C VAL A 183 16.90 -43.10 -45.93
N ARG A 184 17.12 -41.88 -46.45
CA ARG A 184 17.18 -41.61 -47.89
C ARG A 184 18.32 -42.39 -48.59
N LYS A 185 19.47 -42.59 -47.93
CA LYS A 185 20.56 -43.44 -48.45
C LYS A 185 20.18 -44.91 -48.47
N GLN A 186 19.62 -45.43 -47.37
CA GLN A 186 19.16 -46.83 -47.28
C GLN A 186 18.03 -47.13 -48.25
N HIS A 187 17.11 -46.19 -48.47
CA HIS A 187 16.04 -46.35 -49.45
C HIS A 187 16.59 -46.43 -50.88
N LYS A 188 17.55 -45.56 -51.25
CA LYS A 188 18.26 -45.67 -52.54
C LYS A 188 19.00 -47.00 -52.71
N GLN A 189 19.69 -47.46 -51.67
CA GLN A 189 20.35 -48.77 -51.70
C GLN A 189 19.33 -49.90 -51.87
N LEU A 190 18.18 -49.82 -51.21
CA LEU A 190 17.10 -50.79 -51.38
C LEU A 190 16.53 -50.75 -52.81
N ASP A 191 16.34 -49.57 -53.39
CA ASP A 191 15.88 -49.41 -54.78
C ASP A 191 16.91 -49.97 -55.78
N GLU A 192 18.21 -49.72 -55.56
CA GLU A 192 19.31 -50.27 -56.36
C GLU A 192 19.34 -51.82 -56.29
N GLU A 193 19.21 -52.41 -55.10
CA GLU A 193 19.13 -53.88 -54.92
C GLU A 193 17.82 -54.47 -55.46
N MET A 194 16.69 -53.76 -55.37
CA MET A 194 15.43 -54.17 -55.99
C MET A 194 15.52 -54.17 -57.52
N LEU A 195 16.17 -53.16 -58.12
CA LEU A 195 16.41 -53.12 -59.57
C LEU A 195 17.40 -54.21 -60.00
N ALA A 196 18.44 -54.48 -59.21
CA ALA A 196 19.39 -55.55 -59.49
C ALA A 196 18.72 -56.94 -59.42
N THR A 197 17.90 -57.19 -58.40
CA THR A 197 17.14 -58.45 -58.28
C THR A 197 16.08 -58.60 -59.36
N GLN A 198 15.40 -57.53 -59.77
CA GLN A 198 14.49 -57.54 -60.93
C GLN A 198 15.22 -57.82 -62.25
N HIS A 199 16.42 -57.27 -62.45
CA HIS A 199 17.25 -57.58 -63.62
C HIS A 199 17.64 -59.05 -63.65
N VAL A 200 18.15 -59.59 -62.53
CA VAL A 200 18.51 -61.01 -62.41
C VAL A 200 17.29 -61.91 -62.61
N GLN A 201 16.10 -61.51 -62.12
CA GLN A 201 14.87 -62.25 -62.39
C GLN A 201 14.50 -62.22 -63.88
N GLY A 202 14.64 -61.08 -64.55
CA GLY A 202 14.43 -60.97 -66.00
C GLY A 202 15.40 -61.83 -66.81
N ASP A 203 16.68 -61.90 -66.41
CA ASP A 203 17.67 -62.79 -67.00
C ASP A 203 17.31 -64.27 -66.77
N LEU A 204 16.85 -64.63 -65.56
CA LEU A 204 16.40 -65.99 -65.24
C LEU A 204 15.16 -66.40 -66.05
N ASP A 205 14.16 -65.52 -66.17
CA ASP A 205 12.97 -65.77 -67.00
C ASP A 205 13.32 -65.90 -68.48
N ARG A 206 14.27 -65.07 -68.96
CA ARG A 206 14.83 -65.18 -70.31
C ARG A 206 15.52 -66.53 -70.51
N VAL A 207 16.44 -66.92 -69.63
CA VAL A 207 17.13 -68.22 -69.68
C VAL A 207 16.14 -69.38 -69.58
N ALA A 208 15.10 -69.28 -68.76
CA ALA A 208 14.04 -70.29 -68.67
C ALA A 208 13.15 -70.34 -69.93
N SER A 209 13.06 -69.25 -70.71
CA SER A 209 12.40 -69.24 -72.02
C SER A 209 13.30 -69.83 -73.11
N GLU A 210 14.61 -69.55 -73.09
CA GLU A 210 15.61 -70.12 -73.99
C GLU A 210 15.76 -71.63 -73.75
N TYR A 211 15.76 -72.06 -72.48
CA TYR A 211 15.79 -73.48 -72.09
C TYR A 211 14.53 -74.23 -72.53
N ARG A 212 13.34 -73.60 -72.46
CA ARG A 212 12.09 -74.18 -73.00
C ARG A 212 12.18 -74.37 -74.52
N LYS A 213 12.62 -73.35 -75.26
CA LYS A 213 12.85 -73.45 -76.71
C LYS A 213 13.83 -74.57 -77.06
N LEU A 214 14.96 -74.67 -76.35
CA LEU A 214 15.94 -75.75 -76.56
C LEU A 214 15.37 -77.15 -76.26
N HIS A 215 14.42 -77.29 -75.34
CA HIS A 215 13.69 -78.55 -75.13
C HIS A 215 12.67 -78.83 -76.23
N ASP A 216 11.95 -77.83 -76.71
CA ASP A 216 11.03 -77.96 -77.84
C ASP A 216 11.78 -78.33 -79.12
N ASP A 217 12.91 -77.65 -79.42
CA ASP A 217 13.80 -77.94 -80.54
C ASP A 217 14.38 -79.36 -80.43
N ARG A 218 14.82 -79.77 -79.23
CA ARG A 218 15.30 -81.14 -78.98
C ARG A 218 14.19 -82.17 -79.18
N SER A 219 12.96 -81.89 -78.75
CA SER A 219 11.80 -82.74 -78.97
C SER A 219 11.46 -82.85 -80.46
N GLY A 220 11.56 -81.74 -81.20
CA GLY A 220 11.47 -81.70 -82.66
C GLY A 220 12.50 -82.62 -83.33
N MET A 221 13.78 -82.46 -83.00
CA MET A 221 14.86 -83.31 -83.52
C MET A 221 14.69 -84.79 -83.13
N LEU A 222 14.17 -85.09 -81.94
CA LEU A 222 13.86 -86.48 -81.54
C LEU A 222 12.70 -87.06 -82.35
N ASN A 223 11.65 -86.28 -82.63
CA ASN A 223 10.55 -86.71 -83.49
C ASN A 223 11.01 -86.93 -84.95
N GLU A 224 11.84 -86.03 -85.49
CA GLU A 224 12.46 -86.20 -86.80
C GLU A 224 13.35 -87.45 -86.84
N TRP A 225 14.15 -87.69 -85.80
CA TRP A 225 14.99 -88.88 -85.69
C TRP A 225 14.17 -90.17 -85.57
N GLU A 226 13.10 -90.18 -84.76
CA GLU A 226 12.15 -91.30 -84.71
C GLU A 226 11.50 -91.54 -86.07
N GLN A 227 11.13 -90.49 -86.80
CA GLN A 227 10.54 -90.63 -88.13
C GLN A 227 11.54 -91.23 -89.12
N VAL A 228 12.81 -90.79 -89.09
CA VAL A 228 13.90 -91.40 -89.87
C VAL A 228 14.06 -92.88 -89.50
N VAL A 229 14.12 -93.23 -88.22
CA VAL A 229 14.23 -94.62 -87.76
C VAL A 229 13.04 -95.48 -88.22
N ARG A 230 11.81 -94.95 -88.19
CA ARG A 230 10.63 -95.65 -88.73
C ARG A 230 10.75 -95.86 -90.24
N THR A 231 11.19 -94.84 -91.00
CA THR A 231 11.38 -95.00 -92.46
C THR A 231 12.51 -95.97 -92.82
N ILE A 232 13.52 -96.13 -91.95
CA ILE A 232 14.55 -97.17 -92.09
C ILE A 232 13.93 -98.55 -91.85
N ALA A 233 13.18 -98.74 -90.77
CA ALA A 233 12.51 -100.01 -90.47
C ALA A 233 11.49 -100.42 -91.56
N GLU A 234 10.72 -99.47 -92.11
CA GLU A 234 9.82 -99.71 -93.24
C GLU A 234 10.58 -100.12 -94.52
N ARG A 235 11.77 -99.54 -94.76
CA ARG A 235 12.63 -99.93 -95.88
C ARG A 235 13.28 -101.29 -95.67
N ASP A 236 13.73 -101.61 -94.46
CA ASP A 236 14.31 -102.91 -94.14
C ASP A 236 13.26 -104.03 -94.28
N GLU A 237 12.02 -103.79 -93.87
CA GLU A 237 10.91 -104.72 -94.09
C GLU A 237 10.56 -104.86 -95.58
N ALA A 238 10.56 -103.76 -96.34
CA ALA A 238 10.39 -103.82 -97.80
C ALA A 238 11.54 -104.58 -98.50
N ILE A 239 12.77 -104.45 -98.03
CA ILE A 239 13.93 -105.23 -98.50
C ILE A 239 13.77 -106.70 -98.13
N ARG A 240 13.26 -107.02 -96.93
CA ARG A 240 12.97 -108.39 -96.48
C ARG A 240 11.93 -109.06 -97.39
N ILE A 241 10.82 -108.37 -97.67
CA ILE A 241 9.78 -108.84 -98.60
C ILE A 241 10.33 -109.02 -100.02
N ALA A 242 11.15 -108.08 -100.51
CA ALA A 242 11.78 -108.20 -101.82
C ALA A 242 12.77 -109.37 -101.89
N ALA A 243 13.49 -109.67 -100.80
CA ALA A 243 14.39 -110.82 -100.70
C ALA A 243 13.63 -112.16 -100.66
N GLU A 244 12.50 -112.23 -99.95
CA GLU A 244 11.59 -113.40 -99.97
C GLU A 244 11.07 -113.66 -101.40
N GLN A 245 10.59 -112.63 -102.10
CA GLN A 245 10.16 -112.74 -103.50
C GLN A 245 11.29 -113.18 -104.44
N TYR A 246 12.52 -112.72 -104.21
CA TYR A 246 13.70 -113.18 -104.97
C TYR A 246 14.02 -114.66 -104.71
N ALA A 247 13.91 -115.12 -103.46
CA ALA A 247 14.12 -116.51 -103.08
C ALA A 247 13.09 -117.45 -103.74
N ASP A 248 11.82 -117.06 -103.75
CA ASP A 248 10.75 -117.78 -104.46
C ASP A 248 11.03 -117.86 -105.98
N GLY A 249 11.49 -116.76 -106.57
CA GLY A 249 11.92 -116.72 -107.98
C GLY A 249 13.07 -117.70 -108.28
N VAL A 250 14.09 -117.77 -107.41
CA VAL A 250 15.19 -118.73 -107.53
C VAL A 250 14.70 -120.17 -107.40
N ALA A 251 13.83 -120.47 -106.43
CA ALA A 251 13.25 -121.80 -106.24
C ALA A 251 12.41 -122.26 -107.46
N TRP A 252 11.69 -121.33 -108.10
CA TRP A 252 10.96 -121.61 -109.34
C TRP A 252 11.89 -121.94 -110.52
N ILE A 253 13.00 -121.20 -110.68
CA ILE A 253 14.03 -121.49 -111.71
C ILE A 253 14.65 -122.87 -111.47
N GLN A 254 15.00 -123.21 -110.23
CA GLN A 254 15.59 -124.51 -109.89
C GLN A 254 14.66 -125.68 -110.23
N LYS A 255 13.37 -125.61 -109.89
CA LYS A 255 12.37 -126.64 -110.30
C LYS A 255 12.29 -126.81 -111.81
N ARG A 256 12.36 -125.71 -112.57
CA ARG A 256 12.30 -125.73 -114.04
C ARG A 256 13.59 -126.25 -114.69
N GLN A 257 14.74 -126.07 -114.06
CA GLN A 257 16.00 -126.70 -114.45
C GLN A 257 16.02 -128.21 -114.17
N GLN A 258 15.48 -128.66 -113.03
CA GLN A 258 15.31 -130.08 -112.72
C GLN A 258 14.43 -130.79 -113.76
N LEU A 259 13.28 -130.21 -114.11
CA LEU A 259 12.40 -130.75 -115.15
C LEU A 259 13.08 -130.84 -116.53
N LYS A 260 13.97 -129.89 -116.86
CA LYS A 260 14.74 -129.92 -118.11
C LYS A 260 15.77 -131.06 -118.12
N LYS A 261 16.40 -131.39 -116.98
CA LYS A 261 17.33 -132.52 -116.87
C LYS A 261 16.64 -133.87 -117.08
N SER A 262 15.50 -134.09 -116.42
CA SER A 262 14.74 -135.34 -116.59
C SER A 262 14.23 -135.54 -118.03
N LEU A 263 13.97 -134.44 -118.76
CA LEU A 263 13.59 -134.47 -120.18
C LEU A 263 14.77 -134.66 -121.15
N SER A 264 16.02 -134.39 -120.74
CA SER A 264 17.20 -134.79 -121.51
C SER A 264 17.62 -136.24 -121.23
N GLU A 265 17.55 -136.68 -119.97
CA GLU A 265 17.90 -138.05 -119.57
C GLU A 265 17.02 -139.08 -120.32
N SER A 266 15.70 -138.85 -120.37
CA SER A 266 14.75 -139.68 -121.13
C SER A 266 14.86 -139.57 -122.66
N LEU A 267 15.56 -138.55 -123.20
CA LEU A 267 15.86 -138.45 -124.64
C LEU A 267 17.13 -139.25 -125.00
N ASP A 268 18.09 -139.33 -124.08
CA ASP A 268 19.34 -140.05 -124.29
C ASP A 268 19.15 -141.56 -124.08
N GLU A 269 18.35 -141.99 -123.09
CA GLU A 269 17.91 -143.40 -122.94
C GLU A 269 17.26 -143.94 -124.23
N ALA A 270 16.38 -143.16 -124.86
CA ALA A 270 15.71 -143.55 -126.10
C ALA A 270 16.65 -143.69 -127.32
N LYS A 271 17.80 -143.01 -127.32
CA LYS A 271 18.85 -143.16 -128.36
C LYS A 271 19.69 -144.40 -128.12
N GLU A 272 20.08 -144.66 -126.87
CA GLU A 272 20.83 -145.87 -126.51
C GLU A 272 20.05 -147.14 -126.89
N GLU A 273 18.71 -147.16 -126.68
CA GLU A 273 17.86 -148.25 -127.16
C GLU A 273 17.86 -148.41 -128.69
N THR A 274 17.95 -147.31 -129.46
CA THR A 274 17.97 -147.41 -130.93
C THR A 274 19.31 -147.90 -131.47
N ASP A 275 20.43 -147.52 -130.85
CA ASP A 275 21.77 -147.97 -131.25
C ASP A 275 22.01 -149.46 -130.96
N VAL A 276 21.47 -149.98 -129.85
CA VAL A 276 21.54 -151.42 -129.50
C VAL A 276 20.76 -152.28 -130.51
N ILE A 277 19.61 -151.81 -130.99
CA ILE A 277 18.82 -152.52 -132.02
C ILE A 277 19.58 -152.54 -133.36
N ASN A 278 20.24 -151.44 -133.76
CA ASN A 278 21.01 -151.40 -135.01
C ASN A 278 22.25 -152.30 -134.97
N TYR A 279 22.94 -152.43 -133.84
CA TYR A 279 24.10 -153.32 -133.69
C TYR A 279 23.72 -154.81 -133.86
N THR A 280 22.63 -155.23 -133.21
CA THR A 280 22.21 -156.65 -133.20
C THR A 280 21.70 -157.18 -134.54
N ILE A 281 21.26 -156.29 -135.45
CA ILE A 281 20.88 -156.66 -136.82
C ILE A 281 22.13 -156.96 -137.68
N GLN A 282 23.17 -156.10 -137.61
CA GLN A 282 24.39 -156.25 -138.43
C GLN A 282 25.20 -157.53 -138.08
N GLU A 283 25.12 -158.00 -136.84
CA GLU A 283 25.87 -159.17 -136.37
C GLU A 283 25.26 -160.50 -136.88
N ARG A 284 23.94 -160.54 -137.07
CA ARG A 284 23.22 -161.73 -137.59
C ARG A 284 23.31 -161.89 -139.12
N GLU A 285 23.46 -160.80 -139.86
CA GLU A 285 23.68 -160.90 -141.32
C GLU A 285 25.08 -161.42 -141.67
N LYS A 286 26.12 -160.94 -140.96
CA LYS A 286 27.53 -161.34 -141.19
C LYS A 286 27.85 -162.78 -140.82
N THR A 287 27.07 -163.42 -139.95
CA THR A 287 27.25 -164.82 -139.54
C THR A 287 26.56 -165.81 -140.48
N SER A 288 25.47 -165.40 -141.14
CA SER A 288 24.72 -166.23 -142.09
C SER A 288 25.53 -166.59 -143.36
N GLN A 289 26.29 -165.64 -143.91
CA GLN A 289 27.03 -165.85 -145.17
C GLN A 289 28.31 -166.70 -145.01
N LYS A 290 29.00 -166.63 -143.86
CA LYS A 290 30.33 -167.27 -143.70
C LYS A 290 30.29 -168.81 -143.55
N LEU A 291 29.14 -169.40 -143.25
CA LEU A 291 29.02 -170.84 -143.02
C LEU A 291 28.56 -171.64 -144.27
N GLN A 292 28.24 -170.99 -145.39
CA GLN A 292 27.83 -171.67 -146.63
C GLN A 292 28.97 -171.95 -147.62
N GLU A 293 30.18 -171.38 -147.45
CA GLU A 293 31.23 -171.42 -148.50
C GLU A 293 32.46 -172.30 -148.19
N ALA A 294 32.70 -172.73 -146.94
CA ALA A 294 33.97 -173.38 -146.54
C ALA A 294 33.94 -174.92 -146.39
N VAL A 295 32.86 -175.58 -146.80
CA VAL A 295 32.68 -177.05 -146.69
C VAL A 295 33.62 -177.91 -147.59
N PRO A 296 34.05 -177.51 -148.81
CA PRO A 296 34.73 -178.46 -149.71
C PRO A 296 36.25 -178.64 -149.56
N VAL A 297 36.98 -177.74 -148.87
CA VAL A 297 38.47 -177.65 -149.05
C VAL A 297 39.29 -178.35 -147.96
N LEU A 298 38.80 -178.44 -146.72
CA LEU A 298 39.58 -178.99 -145.59
C LEU A 298 39.47 -180.51 -145.41
N VAL A 299 38.73 -181.21 -146.28
CA VAL A 299 38.56 -182.68 -146.24
C VAL A 299 39.79 -183.44 -146.77
N GLN A 300 40.74 -182.79 -147.45
CA GLN A 300 41.85 -183.46 -148.14
C GLN A 300 43.27 -183.15 -147.60
N GLN A 301 43.41 -182.36 -146.53
CA GLN A 301 44.70 -182.10 -145.87
C GLN A 301 45.01 -183.06 -144.70
N VAL A 302 44.25 -184.15 -144.56
CA VAL A 302 44.40 -185.16 -143.50
C VAL A 302 45.48 -186.21 -143.80
N GLN A 303 46.05 -186.26 -145.01
CA GLN A 303 46.70 -187.50 -145.48
C GLN A 303 48.05 -187.41 -146.21
N SER A 304 48.77 -186.28 -146.12
CA SER A 304 50.16 -186.19 -146.65
C SER A 304 51.15 -185.35 -145.82
N LEU A 305 50.75 -184.78 -144.69
CA LEU A 305 51.66 -184.20 -143.67
C LEU A 305 51.77 -185.08 -142.42
N GLN A 306 51.44 -186.36 -142.54
CA GLN A 306 51.49 -187.34 -141.45
C GLN A 306 52.75 -188.24 -141.50
N ASP A 307 53.44 -188.32 -142.65
CA ASP A 307 54.52 -189.29 -142.89
C ASP A 307 55.89 -188.66 -143.24
N GLU A 308 56.03 -187.32 -143.16
CA GLU A 308 57.34 -186.63 -143.22
C GLU A 308 57.58 -185.80 -141.95
N VAL A 309 58.73 -186.06 -141.30
CA VAL A 309 59.33 -185.29 -140.18
C VAL A 309 58.65 -185.38 -138.80
N ASP A 310 58.01 -186.52 -138.52
CA ASP A 310 58.03 -187.14 -137.17
C ASP A 310 59.47 -187.59 -136.74
N ALA A 311 60.49 -187.21 -137.52
CA ALA A 311 61.91 -187.17 -137.12
C ALA A 311 62.26 -185.99 -136.18
N LEU A 312 61.28 -185.16 -135.80
CA LEU A 312 61.38 -184.14 -134.74
C LEU A 312 60.47 -184.43 -133.52
N ARG A 313 60.22 -185.72 -133.24
CA ARG A 313 59.28 -186.18 -132.19
C ARG A 313 59.88 -186.37 -130.79
N GLU A 314 61.15 -186.02 -130.54
CA GLU A 314 61.85 -186.36 -129.28
C GLU A 314 62.29 -185.18 -128.40
N GLU A 315 61.75 -183.98 -128.65
CA GLU A 315 61.60 -182.89 -127.66
C GLU A 315 60.08 -182.70 -127.41
N ALA A 316 59.44 -183.01 -126.28
CA ALA A 316 59.80 -183.12 -124.87
C ALA A 316 59.99 -181.76 -124.14
N SER A 317 59.49 -181.48 -122.92
CA SER A 317 58.51 -182.18 -122.04
C SER A 317 58.22 -181.46 -120.69
N ARG A 318 58.25 -180.11 -120.56
CA ARG A 318 58.45 -179.47 -119.23
C ARG A 318 57.24 -178.94 -118.43
N ALA A 319 56.54 -177.87 -118.86
CA ALA A 319 55.47 -177.23 -118.06
C ALA A 319 54.56 -176.33 -118.92
N THR A 320 53.23 -176.23 -118.78
CA THR A 320 52.19 -177.08 -118.12
C THR A 320 52.05 -177.20 -116.59
N ARG A 321 52.77 -176.49 -115.71
CA ARG A 321 52.66 -176.74 -114.24
C ARG A 321 51.89 -175.73 -113.34
N ASP A 322 51.98 -174.42 -113.52
CA ASP A 322 51.67 -173.53 -112.36
C ASP A 322 50.25 -172.95 -112.26
N LYS A 323 49.31 -173.30 -113.16
CA LYS A 323 47.95 -172.67 -113.24
C LYS A 323 46.82 -173.40 -112.48
N ARG A 324 47.06 -174.44 -111.66
CA ARG A 324 45.96 -175.36 -111.21
C ARG A 324 45.75 -175.59 -109.69
N ALA A 325 46.48 -174.96 -108.77
CA ALA A 325 46.56 -175.48 -107.39
C ALA A 325 45.77 -174.77 -106.25
N ALA A 326 45.33 -173.50 -106.38
CA ALA A 326 45.04 -172.67 -105.18
C ALA A 326 43.65 -171.99 -105.05
N ILE A 327 42.65 -172.34 -105.89
CA ILE A 327 41.29 -171.77 -105.78
C ILE A 327 40.34 -172.64 -104.90
N LEU A 328 40.79 -173.80 -104.42
CA LEU A 328 39.91 -174.84 -103.87
C LEU A 328 40.21 -175.22 -102.39
N ARG A 329 40.59 -174.24 -101.53
CA ARG A 329 40.93 -174.53 -100.12
C ARG A 329 40.51 -173.55 -99.01
N LEU A 330 39.92 -172.38 -99.28
CA LEU A 330 39.52 -171.43 -98.22
C LEU A 330 38.13 -170.80 -98.37
N GLN A 331 37.22 -171.45 -99.12
CA GLN A 331 35.77 -171.20 -98.98
C GLN A 331 35.15 -171.97 -97.80
N ASP A 332 35.88 -172.88 -97.15
CA ASP A 332 35.37 -173.74 -96.06
C ASP A 332 35.35 -173.08 -94.66
N THR A 333 35.93 -171.88 -94.47
CA THR A 333 36.00 -171.20 -93.16
C THR A 333 35.43 -169.78 -93.13
N ILE A 334 34.63 -169.42 -94.14
CA ILE A 334 33.66 -168.31 -94.04
C ILE A 334 32.65 -168.54 -92.89
N THR A 335 32.54 -169.76 -92.39
CA THR A 335 31.75 -170.16 -91.21
C THR A 335 32.52 -170.13 -89.86
N GLU A 336 33.82 -169.78 -89.84
CA GLU A 336 34.64 -169.91 -88.63
C GLU A 336 34.98 -168.57 -87.93
N ILE A 337 34.81 -167.42 -88.60
CA ILE A 337 35.14 -166.11 -87.99
C ILE A 337 33.96 -165.54 -87.17
N GLU A 338 32.71 -165.87 -87.52
CA GLU A 338 31.54 -165.61 -86.67
C GLU A 338 31.57 -166.39 -85.35
N ARG A 339 32.41 -167.44 -85.24
CA ARG A 339 32.73 -168.11 -83.97
C ARG A 339 33.56 -167.23 -83.04
N ARG A 340 34.50 -166.42 -83.57
CA ARG A 340 35.49 -165.70 -82.76
C ARG A 340 34.95 -164.49 -82.00
N GLN A 341 33.93 -163.80 -82.51
CA GLN A 341 33.25 -162.74 -81.74
C GLN A 341 32.37 -163.30 -80.61
N LYS A 342 32.02 -164.60 -80.63
CA LYS A 342 31.39 -165.32 -79.50
C LYS A 342 32.41 -166.09 -78.62
N GLU A 343 33.71 -166.01 -78.93
CA GLU A 343 34.79 -166.59 -78.11
C GLU A 343 35.44 -165.60 -77.14
N LEU A 344 35.30 -164.28 -77.32
CA LEU A 344 35.73 -163.33 -76.28
C LEU A 344 34.79 -163.34 -75.06
N THR A 345 33.50 -163.64 -75.27
CA THR A 345 32.54 -163.98 -74.21
C THR A 345 32.84 -165.31 -73.50
N MET A 346 33.90 -166.03 -73.89
CA MET A 346 34.42 -167.21 -73.19
C MET A 346 35.70 -166.95 -72.37
N THR A 347 36.36 -165.80 -72.51
CA THR A 347 37.50 -165.44 -71.61
C THR A 347 37.05 -164.93 -70.24
N GLU A 348 35.83 -164.40 -70.11
CA GLU A 348 35.30 -164.00 -68.80
C GLU A 348 34.70 -165.17 -67.99
N LYS A 349 34.33 -166.29 -68.65
CA LYS A 349 33.80 -167.50 -67.96
C LYS A 349 34.39 -168.85 -68.42
N ARG A 350 35.69 -168.85 -68.75
CA ARG A 350 36.65 -169.82 -68.16
C ARG A 350 36.98 -169.39 -66.72
N ARG A 351 35.96 -169.19 -65.88
CA ARG A 351 35.57 -170.16 -64.84
C ARG A 351 36.74 -170.36 -63.87
N ALA A 352 36.64 -169.95 -62.60
CA ALA A 352 35.68 -170.51 -61.64
C ALA A 352 35.60 -172.07 -61.64
N THR A 353 36.62 -172.73 -62.20
CA THR A 353 37.02 -174.13 -61.96
C THR A 353 38.54 -174.23 -61.76
N ALA A 354 39.18 -173.13 -61.39
CA ALA A 354 40.25 -173.10 -60.38
C ALA A 354 39.71 -172.53 -59.05
N ALA A 355 38.38 -172.54 -58.87
CA ALA A 355 37.78 -172.56 -57.55
C ALA A 355 37.86 -174.01 -57.03
N GLU A 356 38.59 -174.19 -55.93
CA GLU A 356 38.19 -175.07 -54.83
C GLU A 356 37.91 -176.54 -55.17
N LYS A 357 38.92 -177.21 -55.74
CA LYS A 357 39.40 -178.50 -55.23
C LYS A 357 40.93 -178.46 -55.29
N LEU A 358 41.68 -178.69 -54.22
CA LEU A 358 41.41 -179.34 -52.94
C LEU A 358 41.82 -178.31 -51.84
N ARG A 359 41.09 -178.07 -50.75
CA ARG A 359 40.81 -179.00 -49.63
C ARG A 359 42.08 -179.76 -49.21
N GLU A 360 42.38 -179.96 -47.95
CA GLU A 360 41.60 -179.79 -46.73
C GLU A 360 42.15 -178.59 -45.88
N GLU A 361 41.42 -178.06 -44.90
CA GLU A 361 41.67 -178.27 -43.45
C GLU A 361 43.17 -178.13 -43.07
N GLU A 362 43.55 -177.32 -42.08
CA GLU A 362 42.90 -177.18 -40.77
C GLU A 362 42.89 -175.73 -40.23
N MET A 363 41.71 -175.34 -39.69
CA MET A 363 41.48 -174.61 -38.43
C MET A 363 42.18 -173.26 -38.14
N ILE A 364 41.46 -172.19 -37.74
CA ILE A 364 40.90 -171.97 -36.37
C ILE A 364 42.03 -172.14 -35.32
N ALA A 365 42.63 -171.11 -34.71
CA ALA A 365 41.98 -170.04 -33.96
C ALA A 365 42.96 -168.93 -33.49
N ASN A 366 42.48 -167.68 -33.54
CA ASN A 366 42.63 -166.62 -32.53
C ASN A 366 44.02 -166.00 -32.21
N ASP A 367 44.07 -164.89 -31.46
CA ASP A 367 43.36 -163.58 -31.50
C ASP A 367 43.94 -162.73 -30.35
N LEU A 368 44.02 -161.40 -30.50
CA LEU A 368 44.38 -160.43 -29.44
C LEU A 368 45.81 -160.64 -28.84
N GLU A 369 46.46 -159.71 -28.12
CA GLU A 369 46.00 -158.50 -27.42
C GLU A 369 47.08 -157.38 -27.41
N LYS A 370 46.74 -156.20 -26.88
CA LYS A 370 47.45 -154.92 -27.07
C LYS A 370 48.40 -154.56 -25.91
N GLN A 371 49.43 -153.77 -26.26
CA GLN A 371 50.02 -152.64 -25.50
C GLN A 371 50.68 -152.83 -24.12
N ALA A 372 51.79 -152.09 -23.96
CA ALA A 372 52.40 -151.60 -22.70
C ALA A 372 53.21 -152.57 -21.81
N GLY A 373 54.30 -152.04 -21.25
CA GLY A 373 55.34 -152.79 -20.51
C GLY A 373 56.76 -152.36 -20.94
N PHE A 374 57.00 -151.08 -21.18
CA PHE A 374 57.39 -150.10 -20.14
C PHE A 374 58.84 -150.27 -19.66
N ILE A 375 59.68 -149.31 -20.06
CA ILE A 375 60.83 -148.76 -19.32
C ILE A 375 61.49 -149.72 -18.32
N THR A 376 62.33 -150.65 -18.80
CA THR A 376 63.46 -151.17 -18.03
C THR A 376 64.54 -151.77 -18.97
N GLN A 377 65.81 -151.34 -19.02
CA GLN A 377 66.52 -150.13 -18.63
C GLN A 377 68.04 -150.42 -18.77
N LEU A 378 68.83 -149.40 -19.12
CA LEU A 378 70.11 -149.05 -18.47
C LEU A 378 71.33 -150.00 -18.44
N LEU A 379 71.40 -151.12 -19.16
CA LEU A 379 72.56 -152.04 -19.06
C LEU A 379 73.47 -152.23 -20.30
N LYS A 380 73.34 -151.43 -21.37
CA LYS A 380 74.40 -151.38 -22.42
C LYS A 380 74.84 -150.01 -22.90
N ASP A 381 74.64 -148.97 -22.08
CA ASP A 381 75.27 -147.66 -22.28
C ASP A 381 76.78 -147.63 -21.93
N ALA A 382 77.37 -148.75 -21.47
CA ALA A 382 78.80 -148.84 -21.14
C ALA A 382 79.74 -148.86 -22.37
N GLU A 383 79.36 -149.53 -23.47
CA GLU A 383 80.26 -149.73 -24.62
C GLU A 383 80.36 -148.52 -25.55
N LYS A 384 79.43 -147.55 -25.44
CA LYS A 384 79.52 -146.26 -26.12
C LYS A 384 80.62 -145.35 -25.55
N ALA A 385 81.14 -145.62 -24.35
CA ALA A 385 82.02 -144.70 -23.64
C ALA A 385 83.47 -144.67 -24.17
N SER A 386 84.05 -145.78 -24.61
CA SER A 386 85.48 -145.84 -24.97
C SER A 386 85.78 -145.47 -26.44
N GLN A 387 84.80 -145.57 -27.35
CA GLN A 387 84.99 -145.20 -28.76
C GLN A 387 84.78 -143.71 -29.06
N ASN A 388 84.17 -142.96 -28.15
CA ASN A 388 83.93 -141.52 -28.34
C ASN A 388 85.21 -140.69 -28.16
N VAL A 389 86.01 -140.97 -27.12
CA VAL A 389 87.23 -140.19 -26.79
C VAL A 389 88.25 -140.12 -27.93
N ALA A 390 88.32 -141.15 -28.79
CA ALA A 390 89.20 -141.15 -29.97
C ALA A 390 88.65 -140.30 -31.14
N LYS A 391 87.32 -140.12 -31.24
CA LYS A 391 86.68 -139.25 -32.23
C LYS A 391 86.67 -137.79 -31.80
N ASP A 392 86.65 -137.53 -30.50
CA ASP A 392 86.58 -136.17 -29.95
C ASP A 392 87.84 -135.33 -30.29
N ILE A 393 89.02 -135.95 -30.43
CA ILE A 393 90.27 -135.25 -30.77
C ILE A 393 90.30 -134.78 -32.24
N GLU A 394 89.90 -135.64 -33.18
CA GLU A 394 89.83 -135.29 -34.62
C GLU A 394 88.68 -134.29 -34.91
N GLN A 395 87.62 -134.35 -34.10
CA GLN A 395 86.56 -133.34 -34.11
C GLN A 395 87.03 -131.98 -33.55
N LEU A 396 87.97 -131.94 -32.62
CA LEU A 396 88.49 -130.68 -32.08
C LEU A 396 89.39 -129.90 -33.06
N GLU A 397 90.22 -130.57 -33.87
CA GLU A 397 91.01 -129.87 -34.90
C GLU A 397 90.12 -129.35 -36.04
N THR A 398 89.12 -130.13 -36.47
CA THR A 398 88.15 -129.67 -37.48
C THR A 398 87.19 -128.60 -36.93
N ALA A 399 86.85 -128.65 -35.64
CA ALA A 399 86.15 -127.56 -34.96
C ALA A 399 87.01 -126.30 -34.83
N ALA A 400 88.33 -126.39 -34.60
CA ALA A 400 89.22 -125.23 -34.53
C ALA A 400 89.37 -124.53 -35.90
N PHE A 401 89.43 -125.29 -37.00
CA PHE A 401 89.42 -124.71 -38.34
C PHE A 401 88.07 -124.03 -38.68
N ARG A 402 86.95 -124.70 -38.38
CA ARG A 402 85.60 -124.10 -38.52
C ARG A 402 85.44 -122.86 -37.66
N ALA A 403 85.85 -122.89 -36.39
CA ALA A 403 85.78 -121.73 -35.49
C ALA A 403 86.62 -120.55 -35.99
N ASN A 404 87.74 -120.76 -36.69
CA ASN A 404 88.50 -119.69 -37.34
C ASN A 404 87.83 -119.16 -38.62
N GLN A 405 87.16 -120.03 -39.39
CA GLN A 405 86.37 -119.62 -40.56
C GLN A 405 85.12 -118.85 -40.12
N GLU A 406 84.41 -119.33 -39.11
CA GLU A 406 83.33 -118.65 -38.40
C GLU A 406 83.81 -117.33 -37.78
N LEU A 407 85.02 -117.26 -37.19
CA LEU A 407 85.59 -116.00 -36.70
C LEU A 407 85.84 -115.01 -37.85
N SER A 408 86.22 -115.48 -39.04
CA SER A 408 86.36 -114.64 -40.23
C SER A 408 85.00 -114.14 -40.74
N GLU A 409 84.00 -115.00 -40.79
CA GLU A 409 82.63 -114.65 -41.18
C GLU A 409 81.98 -113.71 -40.15
N VAL A 410 82.15 -113.96 -38.85
CA VAL A 410 81.74 -113.07 -37.75
C VAL A 410 82.48 -111.75 -37.80
N ARG A 411 83.76 -111.69 -38.21
CA ARG A 411 84.47 -110.41 -38.45
C ARG A 411 83.95 -109.67 -39.67
N ALA A 412 83.60 -110.36 -40.76
CA ALA A 412 82.95 -109.75 -41.91
C ALA A 412 81.57 -109.18 -41.51
N ILE A 413 80.76 -109.95 -40.80
CA ILE A 413 79.48 -109.51 -40.21
C ILE A 413 79.72 -108.36 -39.22
N GLN A 414 80.81 -108.37 -38.43
CA GLN A 414 81.17 -107.26 -37.54
C GLN A 414 81.48 -105.98 -38.32
N THR A 415 82.16 -106.08 -39.47
CA THR A 415 82.41 -104.89 -40.33
C THR A 415 81.15 -104.41 -41.05
N THR A 416 80.27 -105.31 -41.49
CA THR A 416 78.97 -104.96 -42.06
C THR A 416 78.08 -104.32 -41.02
N THR A 417 77.93 -104.93 -39.83
CA THR A 417 77.16 -104.37 -38.72
C THR A 417 77.77 -103.09 -38.16
N LEU A 418 79.10 -102.89 -38.17
CA LEU A 418 79.71 -101.57 -37.90
C LEU A 418 79.33 -100.53 -38.94
N SER A 419 79.23 -100.92 -40.21
CA SER A 419 78.81 -100.03 -41.30
C SER A 419 77.32 -99.70 -41.20
N GLU A 420 76.49 -100.67 -40.83
CA GLU A 420 75.06 -100.50 -40.52
C GLU A 420 74.85 -99.67 -39.25
N ILE A 421 75.65 -99.87 -38.20
CA ILE A 421 75.65 -99.05 -36.97
C ILE A 421 76.04 -97.61 -37.30
N ASN A 422 77.08 -97.39 -38.10
CA ASN A 422 77.47 -96.05 -38.53
C ASN A 422 76.39 -95.40 -39.42
N GLY A 423 75.74 -96.18 -40.30
CA GLY A 423 74.59 -95.74 -41.09
C GLY A 423 73.37 -95.40 -40.23
N ALA A 424 73.03 -96.25 -39.27
CA ALA A 424 71.96 -96.07 -38.30
C ALA A 424 72.26 -94.94 -37.30
N GLN A 425 73.53 -94.65 -37.00
CA GLN A 425 73.96 -93.54 -36.16
C GLN A 425 73.96 -92.23 -36.95
N ALA A 426 74.23 -92.25 -38.25
CA ALA A 426 74.03 -91.11 -39.15
C ALA A 426 72.53 -90.83 -39.36
N GLN A 427 71.71 -91.88 -39.58
CA GLN A 427 70.25 -91.77 -39.57
C GLN A 427 69.76 -91.27 -38.20
N GLY A 428 70.29 -91.78 -37.09
CA GLY A 428 69.99 -91.33 -35.73
C GLY A 428 70.36 -89.88 -35.48
N LYS A 429 71.45 -89.37 -36.08
CA LYS A 429 71.77 -87.93 -36.09
C LYS A 429 70.77 -87.12 -36.92
N ASN A 430 70.35 -87.63 -38.09
CA ASN A 430 69.33 -86.98 -38.91
C ASN A 430 67.95 -87.01 -38.24
N TYR A 431 67.58 -88.10 -37.57
CA TYR A 431 66.37 -88.21 -36.76
C TYR A 431 66.46 -87.32 -35.52
N ASN A 432 67.60 -87.23 -34.84
CA ASN A 432 67.78 -86.26 -33.73
C ASN A 432 67.72 -84.81 -34.23
N ALA A 433 68.26 -84.50 -35.41
CA ALA A 433 68.09 -83.18 -36.02
C ALA A 433 66.62 -82.91 -36.38
N LYS A 434 65.88 -83.93 -36.85
CA LYS A 434 64.45 -83.83 -37.13
C LYS A 434 63.60 -83.78 -35.86
N ILE A 435 63.99 -84.46 -34.79
CA ILE A 435 63.40 -84.38 -33.45
C ILE A 435 63.64 -82.98 -32.90
N ASN A 436 64.87 -82.46 -32.90
CA ASN A 436 65.13 -81.08 -32.49
C ASN A 436 64.36 -80.04 -33.33
N GLN A 437 64.16 -80.30 -34.63
CA GLN A 437 63.28 -79.46 -35.46
C GLN A 437 61.82 -79.58 -35.02
N LEU A 438 61.30 -80.80 -34.84
CA LEU A 438 59.92 -81.06 -34.42
C LEU A 438 59.65 -80.61 -32.98
N ASP A 439 60.66 -80.63 -32.10
CA ASP A 439 60.63 -80.09 -30.75
C ASP A 439 60.68 -78.57 -30.79
N GLY A 440 61.45 -77.96 -31.69
CA GLY A 440 61.40 -76.52 -31.96
C GLY A 440 60.05 -76.08 -32.52
N GLU A 441 59.48 -76.84 -33.46
CA GLU A 441 58.12 -76.67 -33.98
C GLU A 441 57.08 -76.92 -32.88
N SER A 442 57.28 -77.89 -31.98
CA SER A 442 56.42 -78.20 -30.83
C SER A 442 56.50 -77.11 -29.76
N PHE A 443 57.67 -76.56 -29.46
CA PHE A 443 57.82 -75.39 -28.58
C PHE A 443 57.21 -74.13 -29.21
N SER A 444 57.35 -73.95 -30.52
CA SER A 444 56.66 -72.87 -31.23
C SER A 444 55.14 -73.08 -31.24
N GLN A 445 54.67 -74.32 -31.38
CA GLN A 445 53.25 -74.69 -31.29
C GLN A 445 52.74 -74.58 -29.86
N GLN A 446 53.55 -74.83 -28.83
CA GLN A 446 53.25 -74.57 -27.42
C GLN A 446 53.22 -73.08 -27.15
N GLY A 447 54.07 -72.26 -27.78
CA GLY A 447 53.98 -70.80 -27.71
C GLY A 447 52.73 -70.27 -28.42
N VAL A 448 52.36 -70.84 -29.57
CA VAL A 448 51.11 -70.53 -30.27
C VAL A 448 49.89 -71.03 -29.48
N LEU A 449 49.93 -72.23 -28.91
CA LEU A 449 48.91 -72.78 -28.02
C LEU A 449 48.79 -71.95 -26.76
N TYR A 450 49.88 -71.51 -26.13
CA TYR A 450 49.84 -70.63 -24.95
C TYR A 450 49.27 -69.25 -25.30
N ASN A 451 49.60 -68.70 -26.47
CA ASN A 451 48.99 -67.46 -26.96
C ASN A 451 47.50 -67.64 -27.32
N ILE A 452 47.12 -68.80 -27.88
CA ILE A 452 45.73 -69.16 -28.16
C ILE A 452 44.99 -69.43 -26.86
N GLU A 453 45.56 -70.13 -25.88
CA GLU A 453 45.02 -70.38 -24.54
C GLU A 453 44.91 -69.09 -23.74
N PHE A 454 45.85 -68.17 -23.85
CA PHE A 454 45.75 -66.85 -23.24
C PHE A 454 44.68 -65.99 -23.93
N SER A 455 44.58 -66.06 -25.26
CA SER A 455 43.50 -65.41 -26.03
C SER A 455 42.14 -66.05 -25.73
N VAL A 456 42.08 -67.37 -25.57
CA VAL A 456 40.91 -68.15 -25.16
C VAL A 456 40.56 -67.80 -23.73
N GLN A 457 41.49 -67.72 -22.78
CA GLN A 457 41.23 -67.26 -21.41
C GLN A 457 40.79 -65.79 -21.37
N GLN A 458 41.28 -64.92 -22.26
CA GLN A 458 40.76 -63.55 -22.40
C GLN A 458 39.35 -63.54 -23.01
N MET A 459 39.08 -64.39 -24.00
CA MET A 459 37.79 -64.53 -24.64
C MET A 459 36.78 -65.24 -23.73
N GLU A 460 37.19 -66.18 -22.89
CA GLU A 460 36.44 -66.83 -21.83
C GLU A 460 36.18 -65.85 -20.72
N LYS A 461 37.16 -65.03 -20.28
CA LYS A 461 36.88 -63.91 -19.35
C LYS A 461 35.89 -62.92 -19.96
N ARG A 462 35.97 -62.59 -21.25
CA ARG A 462 35.00 -61.74 -21.95
C ARG A 462 33.63 -62.42 -22.11
N VAL A 463 33.60 -63.72 -22.38
CA VAL A 463 32.38 -64.52 -22.58
C VAL A 463 31.70 -64.83 -21.25
N SER A 464 32.41 -65.15 -20.18
CA SER A 464 31.89 -65.19 -18.81
C SER A 464 31.35 -63.81 -18.40
N ARG A 465 32.08 -62.72 -18.67
CA ARG A 465 31.59 -61.35 -18.42
C ARG A 465 30.34 -60.99 -19.25
N ALA A 466 30.20 -61.54 -20.47
CA ALA A 466 29.02 -61.40 -21.32
C ALA A 466 27.86 -62.35 -20.94
N LYS A 467 28.17 -63.54 -20.40
CA LYS A 467 27.23 -64.53 -19.83
C LYS A 467 26.76 -64.15 -18.42
N GLY A 468 27.33 -63.10 -17.80
CA GLY A 468 26.94 -62.59 -16.48
C GLY A 468 27.75 -63.12 -15.29
N GLU A 469 28.82 -63.86 -15.54
CA GLU A 469 29.81 -64.28 -14.54
C GLU A 469 30.83 -63.16 -14.33
N ARG A 470 30.70 -62.48 -13.19
CA ARG A 470 31.62 -61.46 -12.69
C ARG A 470 32.51 -62.06 -11.60
N THR A 471 33.68 -61.46 -11.33
CA THR A 471 34.55 -61.90 -10.21
C THR A 471 33.79 -61.85 -8.89
N GLU A 472 34.13 -62.68 -7.90
CA GLU A 472 33.35 -62.71 -6.64
C GLU A 472 33.25 -61.34 -5.95
N GLU A 473 34.26 -60.50 -6.08
CA GLU A 473 34.28 -59.13 -5.53
C GLU A 473 33.31 -58.23 -6.30
N GLU A 474 33.40 -58.14 -7.63
CA GLU A 474 32.40 -57.45 -8.46
C GLU A 474 30.98 -58.00 -8.19
N ARG A 475 30.84 -59.31 -7.99
CA ARG A 475 29.55 -59.97 -7.71
C ARG A 475 29.03 -59.65 -6.31
N LYS A 476 29.90 -59.46 -5.32
CA LYS A 476 29.55 -59.00 -3.96
C LYS A 476 29.18 -57.52 -3.96
N GLU A 477 29.95 -56.68 -4.63
CA GLU A 477 29.64 -55.24 -4.77
C GLU A 477 28.34 -55.02 -5.53
N LEU A 478 28.12 -55.74 -6.64
CA LEU A 478 26.90 -55.60 -7.43
C LEU A 478 25.71 -56.28 -6.76
N ARG A 479 25.89 -57.33 -5.94
CA ARG A 479 24.84 -57.81 -5.05
C ARG A 479 24.52 -56.78 -3.98
N ALA A 480 25.49 -56.26 -3.23
CA ALA A 480 25.27 -55.21 -2.24
C ALA A 480 24.61 -53.96 -2.85
N LYS A 481 24.93 -53.61 -4.10
CA LYS A 481 24.31 -52.49 -4.83
C LYS A 481 22.91 -52.84 -5.35
N ILE A 482 22.66 -54.09 -5.74
CA ILE A 482 21.33 -54.61 -6.03
C ILE A 482 20.49 -54.61 -4.76
N ASP A 483 20.97 -55.17 -3.64
CA ASP A 483 20.31 -55.23 -2.34
C ASP A 483 20.01 -53.82 -1.80
N LEU A 484 20.94 -52.85 -1.96
CA LEU A 484 20.70 -51.45 -1.65
C LEU A 484 19.62 -50.84 -2.54
N LEU A 485 19.67 -51.10 -3.86
CA LEU A 485 18.65 -50.63 -4.80
C LEU A 485 17.29 -51.28 -4.54
N GLN A 486 17.25 -52.56 -4.17
CA GLN A 486 16.06 -53.32 -3.75
C GLN A 486 15.49 -52.71 -2.47
N ALA A 487 16.33 -52.42 -1.47
CA ALA A 487 15.91 -51.76 -0.25
C ALA A 487 15.36 -50.35 -0.52
N THR A 488 15.98 -49.57 -1.41
CA THR A 488 15.42 -48.28 -1.82
C THR A 488 14.14 -48.41 -2.64
N LEU A 489 14.01 -49.45 -3.46
CA LEU A 489 12.79 -49.73 -4.23
C LEU A 489 11.65 -50.12 -3.30
N ASP A 490 11.90 -51.02 -2.34
CA ASP A 490 10.95 -51.44 -1.31
C ASP A 490 10.54 -50.26 -0.42
N GLU A 491 11.48 -49.36 -0.08
CA GLU A 491 11.18 -48.15 0.68
C GLU A 491 10.34 -47.16 -0.14
N MET A 492 10.66 -46.96 -1.42
CA MET A 492 9.87 -46.14 -2.35
C MET A 492 8.50 -46.78 -2.64
N GLU A 493 8.39 -48.10 -2.68
CA GLU A 493 7.12 -48.81 -2.79
C GLU A 493 6.27 -48.67 -1.53
N LYS A 494 6.86 -48.77 -0.33
CA LYS A 494 6.17 -48.47 0.93
C LYS A 494 5.69 -47.02 0.95
N GLN A 495 6.55 -46.06 0.58
CA GLN A 495 6.19 -44.64 0.47
C GLN A 495 5.07 -44.42 -0.55
N ASN A 496 5.13 -45.04 -1.72
CA ASN A 496 4.08 -44.97 -2.75
C ASN A 496 2.78 -45.61 -2.26
N ARG A 497 2.82 -46.75 -1.56
CA ARG A 497 1.62 -47.37 -0.93
C ARG A 497 1.03 -46.46 0.17
N ILE A 498 1.87 -45.80 0.97
CA ILE A 498 1.44 -44.81 1.97
C ILE A 498 0.80 -43.60 1.28
N LEU A 499 1.43 -43.05 0.24
CA LEU A 499 0.91 -41.93 -0.55
C LEU A 499 -0.40 -42.30 -1.27
N GLN A 500 -0.51 -43.50 -1.83
CA GLN A 500 -1.76 -43.99 -2.41
C GLN A 500 -2.87 -44.14 -1.37
N ASN A 501 -2.55 -44.59 -0.16
CA ASN A 501 -3.50 -44.66 0.95
C ASN A 501 -3.88 -43.27 1.45
N GLN A 502 -2.95 -42.31 1.50
CA GLN A 502 -3.23 -40.90 1.79
C GLN A 502 -4.10 -40.27 0.70
N VAL A 503 -3.83 -40.48 -0.58
CA VAL A 503 -4.66 -40.01 -1.70
C VAL A 503 -6.06 -40.63 -1.66
N LYS A 504 -6.19 -41.92 -1.30
CA LYS A 504 -7.50 -42.54 -1.06
C LYS A 504 -8.22 -41.89 0.12
N ARG A 505 -7.51 -41.64 1.24
CA ARG A 505 -8.07 -40.97 2.43
C ARG A 505 -8.53 -39.55 2.11
N VAL A 506 -7.72 -38.75 1.41
CA VAL A 506 -8.04 -37.38 0.98
C VAL A 506 -9.19 -37.39 -0.04
N ARG A 507 -9.28 -38.36 -0.95
CA ARG A 507 -10.44 -38.49 -1.85
C ARG A 507 -11.73 -38.82 -1.10
N GLU A 508 -11.66 -39.64 -0.06
CA GLU A 508 -12.80 -39.98 0.79
C GLU A 508 -13.19 -38.81 1.70
N GLU A 509 -12.22 -38.12 2.32
CA GLU A 509 -12.43 -36.86 3.05
C GLU A 509 -13.05 -35.78 2.15
N MET A 510 -12.57 -35.64 0.90
CA MET A 510 -13.12 -34.71 -0.10
C MET A 510 -14.54 -35.11 -0.53
N ARG A 511 -14.84 -36.40 -0.64
CA ARG A 511 -16.20 -36.89 -0.91
C ARG A 511 -17.14 -36.59 0.27
N GLN A 512 -16.66 -36.79 1.50
CA GLN A 512 -17.41 -36.50 2.72
C GLN A 512 -17.63 -34.99 2.89
N SER A 513 -16.63 -34.15 2.60
CA SER A 513 -16.78 -32.69 2.62
C SER A 513 -17.75 -32.21 1.55
N SER A 514 -17.69 -32.74 0.32
CA SER A 514 -18.67 -32.40 -0.73
C SER A 514 -20.10 -32.79 -0.35
N MET A 515 -20.29 -33.96 0.27
CA MET A 515 -21.61 -34.37 0.78
C MET A 515 -22.07 -33.54 2.00
N GLN A 516 -21.14 -33.04 2.83
CA GLN A 516 -21.46 -32.08 3.89
C GLN A 516 -21.82 -30.70 3.32
N ILE A 517 -21.11 -30.22 2.29
CA ILE A 517 -21.43 -28.99 1.57
C ILE A 517 -22.83 -29.09 0.95
N GLU A 518 -23.15 -30.17 0.26
CA GLU A 518 -24.49 -30.39 -0.32
C GLU A 518 -25.59 -30.37 0.75
N LYS A 519 -25.36 -31.01 1.92
CA LYS A 519 -26.28 -30.94 3.07
C LYS A 519 -26.42 -29.52 3.63
N LEU A 520 -25.32 -28.78 3.73
CA LEU A 520 -25.31 -27.38 4.19
C LEU A 520 -25.98 -26.44 3.17
N GLU A 521 -25.87 -26.71 1.87
CA GLU A 521 -26.60 -25.97 0.83
C GLU A 521 -28.10 -26.26 0.88
N MET A 522 -28.51 -27.50 1.11
CA MET A 522 -29.93 -27.83 1.34
C MET A 522 -30.45 -27.18 2.62
N ALA A 523 -29.67 -27.18 3.71
CA ALA A 523 -30.02 -26.49 4.95
C ALA A 523 -30.12 -24.97 4.72
N LYS A 524 -29.15 -24.36 4.01
CA LYS A 524 -29.15 -22.94 3.64
C LYS A 524 -30.38 -22.56 2.82
N LYS A 525 -30.79 -23.39 1.86
CA LYS A 525 -32.02 -23.18 1.08
C LYS A 525 -33.25 -23.20 1.99
N ARG A 526 -33.40 -24.21 2.85
CA ARG A 526 -34.52 -24.28 3.82
C ARG A 526 -34.55 -23.08 4.76
N THR A 527 -33.42 -22.69 5.34
CA THR A 527 -33.36 -21.51 6.21
C THR A 527 -33.59 -20.21 5.44
N LEU A 528 -33.28 -20.14 4.14
CA LEU A 528 -33.61 -18.99 3.30
C LEU A 528 -35.13 -18.96 3.01
N ASP A 529 -35.74 -20.10 2.75
CA ASP A 529 -37.19 -20.23 2.58
C ASP A 529 -37.92 -19.84 3.89
N GLU A 530 -37.46 -20.33 5.04
CA GLU A 530 -37.94 -19.94 6.37
C GLU A 530 -37.75 -18.43 6.63
N VAL A 531 -36.60 -17.85 6.26
CA VAL A 531 -36.38 -16.39 6.37
C VAL A 531 -37.37 -15.62 5.49
N LEU A 532 -37.57 -16.03 4.24
CA LEU A 532 -38.54 -15.41 3.33
C LEU A 532 -39.97 -15.52 3.87
N GLU A 533 -40.35 -16.65 4.47
CA GLU A 533 -41.63 -16.79 5.19
C GLU A 533 -41.71 -15.81 6.37
N THR A 534 -40.66 -15.67 7.19
CA THR A 534 -40.66 -14.69 8.28
C THR A 534 -40.68 -13.24 7.79
N GLU A 535 -40.01 -12.90 6.69
CA GLU A 535 -40.06 -11.57 6.07
C GLU A 535 -41.45 -11.26 5.50
N LEU A 536 -42.13 -12.26 4.92
CA LEU A 536 -43.54 -12.14 4.50
C LEU A 536 -44.46 -11.95 5.71
N HIS A 537 -44.21 -12.64 6.82
CA HIS A 537 -44.95 -12.42 8.07
C HIS A 537 -44.68 -11.03 8.66
N CYS A 538 -43.43 -10.57 8.74
CA CYS A 538 -43.08 -9.23 9.22
C CYS A 538 -43.70 -8.13 8.35
N THR A 539 -43.57 -8.23 7.02
CA THR A 539 -44.18 -7.24 6.10
C THR A 539 -45.72 -7.29 6.10
N HIS A 540 -46.32 -8.44 6.43
CA HIS A 540 -47.76 -8.52 6.70
C HIS A 540 -48.12 -7.82 8.02
N SER A 541 -47.43 -8.14 9.13
CA SER A 541 -47.65 -7.50 10.43
C SER A 541 -47.42 -5.99 10.41
N GLU A 542 -46.41 -5.48 9.69
CA GLU A 542 -46.21 -4.04 9.48
C GLU A 542 -47.38 -3.37 8.74
N ARG A 543 -48.00 -4.07 7.78
CA ARG A 543 -49.18 -3.56 7.07
C ARG A 543 -50.41 -3.57 7.97
N GLU A 544 -50.55 -4.60 8.81
CA GLU A 544 -51.60 -4.65 9.82
C GLU A 544 -51.43 -3.57 10.89
N GLU A 545 -50.21 -3.35 11.39
CA GLU A 545 -49.86 -2.28 12.31
C GLU A 545 -50.21 -0.91 11.71
N LYS A 546 -49.76 -0.60 10.49
CA LYS A 546 -50.11 0.64 9.78
C LYS A 546 -51.62 0.80 9.52
N ASN A 547 -52.38 -0.29 9.44
CA ASN A 547 -53.84 -0.25 9.34
C ASN A 547 -54.48 0.00 10.72
N LEU A 548 -53.95 -0.59 11.79
CA LEU A 548 -54.39 -0.35 13.17
C LEU A 548 -54.04 1.07 13.64
N GLU A 549 -52.91 1.63 13.23
CA GLU A 549 -52.55 3.02 13.47
C GLU A 549 -53.57 3.98 12.83
N LYS A 550 -53.91 3.78 11.56
CA LYS A 550 -54.97 4.56 10.88
C LYS A 550 -56.32 4.42 11.58
N GLN A 551 -56.69 3.21 12.00
CA GLN A 551 -57.92 3.00 12.78
C GLN A 551 -57.87 3.72 14.14
N ARG A 552 -56.71 3.76 14.81
CA ARG A 552 -56.49 4.52 16.05
C ARG A 552 -56.63 6.01 15.79
N GLU A 553 -56.07 6.54 14.71
CA GLU A 553 -56.18 7.94 14.31
C GLU A 553 -57.63 8.31 13.97
N ASP A 554 -58.34 7.50 13.19
CA ASP A 554 -59.77 7.67 12.92
C ASP A 554 -60.61 7.66 14.20
N LEU A 555 -60.26 6.81 15.17
CA LEU A 555 -60.92 6.75 16.48
C LEU A 555 -60.58 7.97 17.35
N LEU A 556 -59.34 8.47 17.32
CA LEU A 556 -58.96 9.72 18.00
C LEU A 556 -59.70 10.92 17.41
N ILE A 557 -59.81 11.03 16.08
CA ILE A 557 -60.61 12.08 15.42
C ILE A 557 -62.10 11.95 15.81
N LYS A 558 -62.63 10.72 15.94
CA LYS A 558 -63.99 10.51 16.47
C LYS A 558 -64.12 10.96 17.94
N VAL A 559 -63.14 10.67 18.78
CA VAL A 559 -63.12 11.17 20.18
C VAL A 559 -63.05 12.69 20.22
N ASP A 560 -62.17 13.35 19.45
CA ASP A 560 -62.04 14.80 19.40
C ASP A 560 -63.31 15.48 18.85
N THR A 561 -63.98 14.88 17.87
CA THR A 561 -65.26 15.39 17.37
C THR A 561 -66.38 15.19 18.39
N PHE A 562 -66.40 14.08 19.15
CA PHE A 562 -67.31 13.92 20.29
C PHE A 562 -66.98 14.89 21.44
N GLU A 563 -65.72 15.18 21.72
CA GLU A 563 -65.32 16.21 22.68
C GLU A 563 -65.80 17.60 22.24
N LEU A 564 -65.65 17.94 20.95
CA LEU A 564 -66.18 19.18 20.40
C LEU A 564 -67.71 19.25 20.50
N GLN A 565 -68.41 18.15 20.24
CA GLN A 565 -69.86 18.06 20.44
C GLN A 565 -70.24 18.20 21.92
N LEU A 566 -69.53 17.54 22.84
CA LEU A 566 -69.72 17.67 24.28
C LEU A 566 -69.43 19.08 24.79
N ARG A 567 -68.39 19.76 24.26
CA ARG A 567 -68.09 21.16 24.58
C ARG A 567 -69.18 22.08 24.05
N ARG A 568 -69.72 21.86 22.84
CA ARG A 568 -70.89 22.57 22.30
C ARG A 568 -72.13 22.36 23.20
N LEU A 569 -72.44 21.11 23.56
CA LEU A 569 -73.56 20.75 24.43
C LEU A 569 -73.42 21.35 25.85
N ARG A 570 -72.22 21.33 26.43
CA ARG A 570 -71.92 22.01 27.70
C ARG A 570 -72.05 23.52 27.59
N ASN A 571 -71.68 24.13 26.48
CA ASN A 571 -71.86 25.57 26.27
C ASN A 571 -73.34 25.94 26.07
N THR A 572 -74.12 25.13 25.35
CA THR A 572 -75.58 25.34 25.27
C THR A 572 -76.26 25.11 26.61
N LEU A 573 -75.81 24.12 27.40
CA LEU A 573 -76.31 23.91 28.77
C LEU A 573 -75.97 25.11 29.65
N ARG A 574 -74.72 25.57 29.69
CA ARG A 574 -74.32 26.80 30.40
C ARG A 574 -75.10 28.05 29.96
N SER A 575 -75.43 28.17 28.68
CA SER A 575 -76.30 29.25 28.18
C SER A 575 -77.71 29.14 28.76
N LYS A 576 -78.25 27.92 28.85
CA LYS A 576 -79.58 27.66 29.44
C LYS A 576 -79.57 27.79 30.97
N ASP A 577 -78.50 27.40 31.64
CA ASP A 577 -78.29 27.63 33.07
C ASP A 577 -78.18 29.13 33.36
N ALA A 578 -77.48 29.90 32.52
CA ALA A 578 -77.41 31.36 32.62
C ALA A 578 -78.76 32.03 32.34
N GLU A 579 -79.49 31.61 31.30
CA GLU A 579 -80.88 32.05 31.07
C GLU A 579 -81.75 31.76 32.30
N LEU A 580 -81.68 30.54 32.85
CA LEU A 580 -82.43 30.13 34.03
C LEU A 580 -82.04 30.94 35.28
N LEU A 581 -80.75 31.18 35.51
CA LEU A 581 -80.29 32.07 36.58
C LEU A 581 -80.81 33.49 36.41
N THR A 582 -80.79 34.08 35.21
CA THR A 582 -81.40 35.41 34.98
C THR A 582 -82.92 35.40 35.15
N LEU A 583 -83.60 34.28 34.90
CA LEU A 583 -85.02 34.13 35.17
C LEU A 583 -85.30 33.96 36.67
N GLU A 584 -84.45 33.24 37.41
CA GLU A 584 -84.52 33.18 38.87
C GLU A 584 -84.20 34.53 39.53
N GLU A 585 -83.21 35.27 39.01
CA GLU A 585 -82.89 36.62 39.47
C GLU A 585 -84.07 37.56 39.22
N LYS A 586 -84.64 37.57 38.02
CA LYS A 586 -85.87 38.32 37.72
C LYS A 586 -87.04 37.89 38.59
N LYS A 587 -87.17 36.59 38.88
CA LYS A 587 -88.20 36.09 39.80
C LYS A 587 -87.97 36.61 41.22
N ARG A 588 -86.75 36.53 41.76
CA ARG A 588 -86.39 37.04 43.09
C ARG A 588 -86.53 38.57 43.17
N GLN A 589 -86.20 39.29 42.10
CA GLN A 589 -86.44 40.73 41.97
C GLN A 589 -87.93 41.03 42.01
N LEU A 590 -88.76 40.33 41.22
CA LEU A 590 -90.22 40.50 41.25
C LEU A 590 -90.84 40.10 42.60
N GLU A 591 -90.33 39.06 43.25
CA GLU A 591 -90.74 38.68 44.61
C GLU A 591 -90.37 39.76 45.64
N ALA A 592 -89.18 40.35 45.52
CA ALA A 592 -88.75 41.49 46.35
C ALA A 592 -89.57 42.75 46.07
N ASP A 593 -89.76 43.14 44.81
CA ASP A 593 -90.60 44.26 44.38
C ASP A 593 -92.04 44.10 44.88
N VAL A 594 -92.60 42.88 44.83
CA VAL A 594 -93.93 42.58 45.39
C VAL A 594 -93.92 42.72 46.91
N MET A 595 -92.92 42.20 47.62
CA MET A 595 -92.82 42.38 49.07
C MET A 595 -92.63 43.85 49.48
N GLU A 596 -91.85 44.63 48.73
CA GLU A 596 -91.69 46.07 48.93
C GLU A 596 -93.02 46.79 48.66
N ARG A 597 -93.75 46.45 47.59
CA ARG A 597 -95.09 46.99 47.33
C ARG A 597 -96.11 46.60 48.39
N GLU A 598 -96.07 45.37 48.91
CA GLU A 598 -96.93 44.95 50.02
C GLU A 598 -96.58 45.73 51.30
N ALA A 599 -95.31 45.94 51.60
CA ALA A 599 -94.86 46.74 52.74
C ALA A 599 -95.19 48.24 52.56
N GLU A 600 -95.03 48.82 51.37
CA GLU A 600 -95.48 50.17 51.02
C GLU A 600 -96.99 50.29 51.20
N ILE A 601 -97.79 49.34 50.68
CA ILE A 601 -99.25 49.31 50.87
C ILE A 601 -99.58 49.18 52.35
N GLU A 602 -98.84 48.39 53.14
CA GLU A 602 -99.05 48.29 54.58
C GLU A 602 -98.71 49.60 55.30
N VAL A 603 -97.62 50.28 54.92
CA VAL A 603 -97.25 51.59 55.46
C VAL A 603 -98.26 52.66 55.04
N HIS A 604 -98.72 52.68 53.79
CA HIS A 604 -99.79 53.55 53.33
C HIS A 604 -101.11 53.25 54.04
N HIS A 605 -101.45 51.99 54.31
CA HIS A 605 -102.64 51.61 55.08
C HIS A 605 -102.52 52.00 56.57
N ARG A 606 -101.32 51.89 57.15
CA ARG A 606 -101.02 52.39 58.50
C ARG A 606 -101.07 53.92 58.53
N LEU A 607 -100.56 54.62 57.51
CA LEU A 607 -100.65 56.07 57.34
C LEU A 607 -102.11 56.50 57.21
N LEU A 608 -102.89 55.92 56.31
CA LEU A 608 -104.33 56.19 56.18
C LEU A 608 -105.10 55.92 57.49
N LYS A 609 -104.72 54.90 58.26
CA LYS A 609 -105.25 54.68 59.62
C LYS A 609 -104.82 55.75 60.62
N MET A 610 -103.60 56.28 60.52
CA MET A 610 -103.14 57.40 61.35
C MET A 610 -103.73 58.73 60.91
N GLU A 611 -103.90 58.99 59.61
CA GLU A 611 -104.63 60.13 59.06
C GLU A 611 -106.10 60.08 59.46
N ALA A 612 -106.75 58.92 59.45
CA ALA A 612 -108.10 58.76 59.98
C ALA A 612 -108.16 59.06 61.50
N LYS A 613 -107.17 58.62 62.28
CA LYS A 613 -107.06 58.98 63.71
C LYS A 613 -106.77 60.46 63.93
N LEU A 614 -105.89 61.05 63.13
CA LEU A 614 -105.54 62.47 63.19
C LEU A 614 -106.73 63.32 62.75
N ALA A 615 -107.50 62.93 61.73
CA ALA A 615 -108.75 63.56 61.35
C ALA A 615 -109.83 63.40 62.44
N GLU A 616 -109.86 62.27 63.15
CA GLU A 616 -110.70 62.13 64.36
C GLU A 616 -110.23 63.03 65.51
N GLU A 617 -108.92 63.18 65.71
CA GLU A 617 -108.31 64.04 66.73
C GLU A 617 -108.45 65.52 66.38
N GLU A 618 -108.39 65.89 65.10
CA GLU A 618 -108.70 67.20 64.57
C GLU A 618 -110.20 67.48 64.68
N ARG A 619 -111.07 66.50 64.42
CA ARG A 619 -112.51 66.64 64.72
C ARG A 619 -112.73 66.88 66.21
N LYS A 620 -112.01 66.17 67.10
CA LYS A 620 -112.05 66.39 68.55
C LYS A 620 -111.46 67.76 68.93
N ARG A 621 -110.36 68.19 68.32
CA ARG A 621 -109.73 69.52 68.52
C ARG A 621 -110.60 70.66 68.03
N LEU A 622 -111.20 70.56 66.84
CA LEU A 622 -112.14 71.53 66.30
C LEU A 622 -113.41 71.62 67.15
N VAL A 623 -113.86 70.51 67.76
CA VAL A 623 -114.92 70.55 68.79
C VAL A 623 -114.45 71.31 70.04
N THR A 624 -113.22 71.11 70.53
CA THR A 624 -112.70 71.92 71.65
C THR A 624 -112.43 73.37 71.29
N GLU A 625 -111.95 73.66 70.08
CA GLU A 625 -111.75 75.03 69.58
C GLU A 625 -113.08 75.72 69.31
N LEU A 626 -114.15 75.02 68.91
CA LEU A 626 -115.49 75.59 68.85
C LEU A 626 -115.94 76.06 70.23
N LEU A 627 -115.72 75.23 71.26
CA LEU A 627 -116.02 75.57 72.67
C LEU A 627 -115.15 76.74 73.17
N ASP A 628 -113.88 76.82 72.78
CA ASP A 628 -113.00 77.94 73.16
C ASP A 628 -113.20 79.20 72.31
N ARG A 629 -113.67 79.08 71.07
CA ARG A 629 -114.12 80.22 70.24
C ARG A 629 -115.42 80.80 70.77
N GLN A 630 -116.31 79.98 71.33
CA GLN A 630 -117.47 80.47 72.10
C GLN A 630 -117.01 81.26 73.35
N LYS A 631 -115.99 80.81 74.08
CA LYS A 631 -115.38 81.57 75.21
C LYS A 631 -114.62 82.83 74.77
N ASN A 632 -114.03 82.85 73.57
CA ASN A 632 -113.33 84.02 73.05
C ASN A 632 -114.28 85.05 72.41
N LEU A 633 -115.45 84.63 71.90
CA LEU A 633 -116.52 85.54 71.47
C LEU A 633 -117.10 86.33 72.64
N THR A 634 -117.21 85.73 73.82
CA THR A 634 -117.59 86.47 75.04
C THR A 634 -116.47 87.40 75.51
N ALA A 635 -115.20 87.02 75.38
CA ALA A 635 -114.07 87.89 75.71
C ALA A 635 -113.87 89.10 74.75
N ILE A 636 -114.14 88.93 73.44
CA ILE A 636 -113.99 90.02 72.45
C ILE A 636 -115.07 91.09 72.60
N LYS A 637 -116.31 90.72 72.98
CA LYS A 637 -117.35 91.68 73.37
C LYS A 637 -116.84 92.62 74.47
N ASN A 638 -116.23 92.05 75.51
CA ASN A 638 -115.69 92.81 76.65
C ASN A 638 -114.42 93.63 76.31
N ARG A 639 -113.83 93.46 75.11
CA ARG A 639 -112.60 94.18 74.68
C ARG A 639 -112.89 95.34 73.74
N GLN A 640 -113.98 95.30 72.97
CA GLN A 640 -114.38 96.45 72.13
C GLN A 640 -114.78 97.68 72.97
N GLU A 641 -115.22 97.49 74.21
CA GLU A 641 -115.61 98.57 75.13
C GLU A 641 -114.43 99.41 75.67
N VAL A 642 -113.18 98.95 75.52
CA VAL A 642 -112.01 99.53 76.23
C VAL A 642 -110.96 100.16 75.30
N LEU A 643 -110.97 99.87 74.00
CA LEU A 643 -109.81 100.11 73.11
C LEU A 643 -110.03 101.03 71.88
N VAL A 644 -111.07 101.87 71.87
CA VAL A 644 -111.14 103.04 70.96
C VAL A 644 -110.62 104.32 71.66
N GLY A 645 -109.87 104.14 72.75
CA GLY A 645 -109.22 105.21 73.51
C GLY A 645 -107.82 105.57 72.99
N ARG A 646 -107.76 106.55 72.07
CA ARG A 646 -106.57 107.38 71.73
C ARG A 646 -105.46 106.66 70.93
N MET A 647 -104.82 107.27 69.93
CA MET A 647 -104.61 108.71 69.65
C MET A 647 -104.88 109.10 68.19
N ASP A 648 -105.09 110.39 67.91
CA ASP A 648 -104.41 111.15 66.83
C ASP A 648 -104.62 112.70 67.01
N PRO A 649 -104.15 113.64 66.13
CA PRO A 649 -103.48 114.85 66.62
C PRO A 649 -104.05 116.21 66.11
N ALA A 650 -103.26 117.28 66.32
CA ALA A 650 -103.36 118.65 65.78
C ALA A 650 -104.23 119.69 66.53
N GLN A 651 -103.77 120.96 66.48
CA GLN A 651 -104.24 122.22 67.14
C GLN A 651 -103.62 122.53 68.53
N ALA A 652 -103.22 123.76 68.90
CA ALA A 652 -102.96 125.01 68.15
C ALA A 652 -102.24 126.10 69.00
N ARG A 653 -101.47 127.01 68.33
CA ARG A 653 -101.09 128.42 68.69
C ARG A 653 -99.93 128.73 69.68
N LEU A 654 -99.15 129.77 69.33
CA LEU A 654 -98.10 130.47 70.10
C LEU A 654 -98.67 131.53 71.08
N SER A 655 -97.84 132.13 71.95
CA SER A 655 -98.19 133.36 72.69
C SER A 655 -97.04 134.36 72.92
N GLN A 656 -97.42 135.63 73.01
CA GLN A 656 -96.66 136.87 72.70
C GLN A 656 -95.83 137.46 73.87
N VAL A 657 -95.72 136.76 75.00
CA VAL A 657 -95.21 137.33 76.27
C VAL A 657 -93.68 137.41 76.35
N GLN A 658 -92.96 136.49 75.69
CA GLN A 658 -91.51 136.32 75.90
C GLN A 658 -90.63 137.40 75.24
N LEU A 659 -91.14 138.16 74.26
CA LEU A 659 -90.37 139.19 73.55
C LEU A 659 -90.38 140.58 74.23
N VAL A 660 -91.31 140.84 75.16
CA VAL A 660 -91.42 142.15 75.83
C VAL A 660 -90.53 142.26 77.07
N ILE A 661 -90.18 141.12 77.70
CA ILE A 661 -89.41 141.09 78.96
C ILE A 661 -87.91 141.37 78.73
N ALA A 662 -87.38 141.06 77.54
CA ALA A 662 -85.95 141.27 77.22
C ALA A 662 -85.58 142.76 77.07
N ALA A 663 -86.44 143.55 76.41
CA ALA A 663 -86.15 144.95 76.07
C ALA A 663 -86.21 145.92 77.27
N ALA A 664 -86.76 145.51 78.42
CA ALA A 664 -86.87 146.36 79.60
C ALA A 664 -85.58 146.40 80.45
N LYS A 665 -84.80 145.31 80.48
CA LYS A 665 -83.63 145.19 81.38
C LYS A 665 -82.41 145.98 80.92
N GLU A 666 -82.17 146.06 79.61
CA GLU A 666 -80.98 146.75 79.08
C GLU A 666 -81.00 148.28 79.30
N ARG A 667 -82.12 148.86 79.75
CA ARG A 667 -82.26 150.30 79.98
C ARG A 667 -81.87 150.77 81.39
N GLU A 668 -81.86 149.90 82.40
CA GLU A 668 -81.39 150.24 83.77
C GLU A 668 -79.87 150.09 83.92
N ASP A 669 -79.28 149.02 83.37
CA ASP A 669 -77.86 148.69 83.54
C ASP A 669 -76.89 149.75 82.98
N LEU A 670 -77.33 150.56 82.01
CA LEU A 670 -76.53 151.64 81.43
C LEU A 670 -76.46 152.89 82.31
N GLN A 671 -77.39 153.09 83.24
CA GLN A 671 -77.37 154.26 84.14
C GLN A 671 -76.43 154.04 85.34
N PHE A 672 -76.36 152.81 85.87
CA PHE A 672 -75.50 152.47 87.03
C PHE A 672 -73.99 152.47 86.72
N ARG A 673 -73.60 152.40 85.44
CA ARG A 673 -72.18 152.38 85.02
C ARG A 673 -71.54 153.77 84.93
N GLY A 674 -72.33 154.85 84.90
CA GLY A 674 -71.83 156.23 84.90
C GLY A 674 -71.14 156.60 86.22
N ASP A 675 -71.91 156.57 87.31
CA ASP A 675 -71.49 157.08 88.64
C ASP A 675 -70.26 156.35 89.23
N SER A 676 -70.00 155.12 88.79
CA SER A 676 -68.84 154.32 89.21
C SER A 676 -67.49 154.92 88.77
N LEU A 677 -67.42 155.45 87.53
CA LEU A 677 -66.16 155.83 86.90
C LEU A 677 -65.56 157.12 87.51
N ASP A 678 -66.40 158.10 87.86
CA ASP A 678 -65.96 159.37 88.45
C ASP A 678 -65.29 159.20 89.82
N THR A 679 -65.65 158.15 90.58
CA THR A 679 -65.00 157.87 91.88
C THR A 679 -63.60 157.28 91.74
N ARG A 680 -63.28 156.65 90.60
CA ARG A 680 -62.01 155.97 90.36
C ARG A 680 -60.89 156.92 89.93
N ILE A 681 -61.24 157.96 89.17
CA ILE A 681 -60.29 158.98 88.68
C ILE A 681 -59.56 159.66 89.85
N ARG A 682 -60.30 160.07 90.89
CA ARG A 682 -59.75 160.79 92.07
C ARG A 682 -58.81 159.96 92.96
N ARG A 683 -58.68 158.63 92.76
CA ARG A 683 -57.71 157.80 93.51
C ARG A 683 -56.36 157.70 92.78
N MET A 684 -56.39 157.52 91.46
CA MET A 684 -55.19 157.37 90.62
C MET A 684 -54.23 158.57 90.75
N GLU A 685 -54.78 159.78 90.84
CA GLU A 685 -54.01 161.02 90.99
C GLU A 685 -53.17 161.08 92.29
N LYS A 686 -53.57 160.37 93.36
CA LYS A 686 -52.80 160.30 94.61
C LYS A 686 -51.74 159.21 94.64
N GLU A 687 -51.82 158.22 93.76
CA GLU A 687 -50.88 157.09 93.71
C GLU A 687 -49.63 157.42 92.89
N MET A 688 -49.77 158.21 91.80
CA MET A 688 -48.62 158.65 90.98
C MET A 688 -47.54 159.38 91.80
N LEU A 689 -47.93 160.30 92.70
CA LEU A 689 -46.99 161.06 93.54
C LEU A 689 -46.16 160.22 94.52
N LYS A 690 -46.55 158.97 94.80
CA LYS A 690 -45.77 158.05 95.63
C LYS A 690 -44.75 157.25 94.84
N LEU A 691 -45.03 156.94 93.57
CA LEU A 691 -44.18 156.13 92.70
C LEU A 691 -42.93 156.87 92.22
N GLU A 692 -42.99 158.20 92.03
CA GLU A 692 -41.81 158.98 91.63
C GLU A 692 -40.69 158.93 92.71
N LYS A 693 -41.05 158.91 94.00
CA LYS A 693 -40.07 158.90 95.09
C LYS A 693 -39.32 157.56 95.24
N THR A 694 -39.95 156.42 94.93
CA THR A 694 -39.29 155.11 95.02
C THR A 694 -38.33 154.86 93.85
N ILE A 695 -38.64 155.37 92.65
CA ILE A 695 -37.77 155.23 91.47
C ILE A 695 -36.42 155.94 91.66
N ALA A 696 -36.38 157.06 92.39
CA ALA A 696 -35.15 157.80 92.66
C ALA A 696 -34.12 156.96 93.45
N VAL A 697 -34.56 156.21 94.47
CA VAL A 697 -33.69 155.41 95.33
C VAL A 697 -33.12 154.19 94.58
N ILE A 698 -33.94 153.52 93.76
CA ILE A 698 -33.52 152.32 93.00
C ILE A 698 -32.48 152.65 91.92
N LYS A 699 -32.49 153.87 91.36
CA LYS A 699 -31.48 154.28 90.38
C LYS A 699 -30.08 154.40 90.98
N ALA A 700 -29.95 154.80 92.26
CA ALA A 700 -28.65 154.98 92.90
C ALA A 700 -27.91 153.65 93.16
N SER A 701 -28.60 152.62 93.67
CA SER A 701 -27.96 151.33 93.99
C SER A 701 -27.53 150.54 92.74
N ASN A 702 -28.31 150.62 91.65
CA ASN A 702 -28.01 149.91 90.40
C ASN A 702 -26.73 150.41 89.70
N VAL A 703 -26.34 151.67 89.88
CA VAL A 703 -25.07 152.18 89.34
C VAL A 703 -23.88 151.54 90.05
N HIS A 704 -23.97 151.34 91.37
CA HIS A 704 -22.88 150.76 92.16
C HIS A 704 -22.67 149.27 91.88
N TYR A 705 -23.73 148.52 91.58
CA TYR A 705 -23.61 147.10 91.20
C TYR A 705 -22.94 146.90 89.83
N LYS A 706 -23.17 147.78 88.85
CA LYS A 706 -22.56 147.63 87.51
C LYS A 706 -21.02 147.65 87.54
N HIS A 707 -20.42 148.53 88.34
CA HIS A 707 -18.96 148.64 88.42
C HIS A 707 -18.25 147.41 89.00
N LYS A 708 -18.97 146.49 89.67
CA LYS A 708 -18.39 145.23 90.17
C LYS A 708 -18.45 144.08 89.14
N PHE A 709 -18.91 144.33 87.91
CA PHE A 709 -19.05 143.32 86.84
C PHE A 709 -18.34 143.69 85.51
N ASP A 710 -17.49 144.72 85.50
CA ASP A 710 -16.66 145.04 84.32
C ASP A 710 -15.51 144.03 84.14
N LYS A 711 -15.15 143.69 82.89
CA LYS A 711 -14.15 142.65 82.55
C LYS A 711 -12.70 143.16 82.54
N LEU A 712 -11.78 142.29 82.96
CA LEU A 712 -10.32 142.44 82.83
C LEU A 712 -9.86 142.36 81.35
N SER A 713 -8.65 142.82 81.06
CA SER A 713 -8.18 143.17 79.70
C SER A 713 -6.98 142.31 79.24
N ASP A 714 -6.78 142.20 77.92
CA ASP A 714 -5.85 141.31 77.17
C ASP A 714 -4.32 141.43 77.49
N LYS A 715 -3.93 142.08 78.59
CA LYS A 715 -2.52 142.25 78.99
C LYS A 715 -2.02 141.26 80.04
N ASP A 716 -2.90 140.42 80.59
CA ASP A 716 -2.53 139.48 81.66
C ASP A 716 -1.77 138.25 81.13
N ASP A 717 -0.71 137.84 81.84
CA ASP A 717 0.31 136.89 81.36
C ASP A 717 -0.24 135.48 81.04
N GLU A 718 -1.30 135.06 81.72
CA GLU A 718 -1.89 133.72 81.55
C GLU A 718 -2.37 133.49 80.10
N VAL A 719 -2.91 134.52 79.44
CA VAL A 719 -3.43 134.46 78.05
C VAL A 719 -2.31 134.26 77.03
N GLN A 720 -1.08 134.68 77.33
CA GLN A 720 0.06 134.52 76.41
C GLN A 720 0.56 133.06 76.39
N THR A 721 0.57 132.38 77.54
CA THR A 721 1.04 130.98 77.64
C THR A 721 0.18 130.02 76.80
N GLN A 722 -1.13 130.24 76.76
CA GLN A 722 -2.08 129.45 75.99
C GLN A 722 -1.84 129.55 74.46
N LYS A 723 -1.40 130.72 73.98
CA LYS A 723 -1.07 130.94 72.55
C LYS A 723 0.21 130.20 72.13
N ALA A 724 1.18 130.04 73.02
CA ALA A 724 2.44 129.34 72.73
C ALA A 724 2.31 127.80 72.66
N LEU A 725 1.37 127.20 73.41
CA LEU A 725 1.11 125.76 73.34
C LEU A 725 0.30 125.35 72.10
N THR A 726 -0.60 126.23 71.63
CA THR A 726 -1.46 125.95 70.48
C THR A 726 -0.74 126.04 69.12
N THR A 727 0.39 126.75 69.02
CA THR A 727 1.25 126.73 67.83
C THR A 727 2.01 125.42 67.68
N LYS A 728 2.70 124.94 68.74
CA LYS A 728 3.43 123.66 68.71
C LYS A 728 2.57 122.46 68.32
N PHE A 729 1.29 122.45 68.72
CA PHE A 729 0.36 121.38 68.33
C PHE A 729 0.05 121.34 66.82
N LYS A 730 0.06 122.51 66.14
CA LYS A 730 -0.16 122.58 64.68
C LYS A 730 1.04 122.05 63.91
N GLU A 731 2.27 122.31 64.37
CA GLU A 731 3.49 121.84 63.73
C GLU A 731 3.57 120.31 63.71
N LEU A 732 3.33 119.63 64.83
CA LEU A 732 3.30 118.17 64.91
C LEU A 732 2.24 117.55 63.98
N LYS A 733 1.07 118.18 63.86
CA LYS A 733 0.02 117.72 62.94
C LYS A 733 0.46 117.78 61.47
N SER A 734 1.27 118.78 61.10
CA SER A 734 1.84 118.92 59.74
C SER A 734 2.93 117.89 59.41
N ALA A 735 3.61 117.36 60.43
CA ALA A 735 4.63 116.32 60.27
C ALA A 735 3.99 114.93 60.05
N ILE A 736 2.92 114.63 60.77
CA ILE A 736 2.15 113.38 60.61
C ILE A 736 1.51 113.31 59.22
N SER A 737 0.92 114.41 58.73
CA SER A 737 0.32 114.44 57.39
C SER A 737 1.34 114.26 56.25
N ARG A 738 2.59 114.71 56.43
CA ARG A 738 3.67 114.46 55.45
C ARG A 738 4.03 112.98 55.37
N ARG A 739 4.25 112.32 56.51
CA ARG A 739 4.53 110.87 56.56
C ARG A 739 3.40 110.01 56.00
N ALA A 740 2.14 110.44 56.12
CA ALA A 740 1.01 109.76 55.51
C ALA A 740 0.98 109.88 53.98
N LEU A 741 1.48 110.98 53.42
CA LEU A 741 1.65 111.19 51.99
C LEU A 741 2.80 110.32 51.44
N GLU A 742 3.96 110.37 52.10
CA GLU A 742 5.13 109.52 51.78
C GLU A 742 4.75 108.03 51.78
N ALA A 743 3.95 107.57 52.75
CA ALA A 743 3.46 106.17 52.80
C ALA A 743 2.54 105.79 51.63
N ASN A 744 1.72 106.73 51.13
CA ASN A 744 0.90 106.49 49.94
C ASN A 744 1.74 106.46 48.66
N ASP A 745 2.78 107.31 48.55
CA ASP A 745 3.71 107.29 47.42
C ASP A 745 4.53 105.98 47.39
N PHE A 746 4.91 105.45 48.57
CA PHE A 746 5.48 104.11 48.67
C PHE A 746 4.49 103.00 48.28
N GLN A 747 3.19 103.11 48.61
CA GLN A 747 2.20 102.15 48.10
C GLN A 747 1.96 102.26 46.58
N ALA A 748 1.97 103.47 46.02
CA ALA A 748 1.81 103.69 44.58
C ALA A 748 3.00 103.11 43.80
N THR A 749 4.23 103.34 44.28
CA THR A 749 5.44 102.75 43.69
C THR A 749 5.49 101.23 43.86
N VAL A 750 5.05 100.66 44.99
CA VAL A 750 4.90 99.19 45.12
C VAL A 750 3.89 98.62 44.12
N ARG A 751 2.75 99.27 43.88
CA ARG A 751 1.78 98.82 42.86
C ARG A 751 2.34 98.89 41.44
N SER A 752 2.96 100.01 41.08
CA SER A 752 3.66 100.17 39.79
C SER A 752 4.75 99.12 39.61
N LYS A 753 5.54 98.81 40.65
CA LYS A 753 6.55 97.74 40.60
C LYS A 753 5.96 96.33 40.57
N GLN A 754 4.77 96.10 41.13
CA GLN A 754 4.03 94.84 40.98
C GLN A 754 3.44 94.68 39.57
N GLU A 755 3.02 95.76 38.93
CA GLU A 755 2.56 95.77 37.54
C GLU A 755 3.73 95.57 36.56
N GLU A 756 4.87 96.22 36.80
CA GLU A 756 6.12 95.93 36.09
C GLU A 756 6.59 94.47 36.31
N LEU A 757 6.48 93.93 37.53
CA LEU A 757 6.82 92.52 37.80
C LEU A 757 5.92 91.57 37.02
N ARG A 758 4.61 91.82 36.96
CA ARG A 758 3.67 91.02 36.16
C ARG A 758 3.94 91.14 34.66
N ALA A 759 4.31 92.32 34.18
CA ALA A 759 4.72 92.53 32.80
C ALA A 759 6.02 91.73 32.49
N LEU A 760 7.00 91.75 33.39
CA LEU A 760 8.24 90.97 33.29
C LEU A 760 8.00 89.46 33.47
N GLU A 761 7.01 89.04 34.27
CA GLU A 761 6.59 87.64 34.38
C GLU A 761 5.94 87.17 33.07
N PHE A 762 5.05 87.98 32.48
CA PHE A 762 4.45 87.69 31.18
C PHE A 762 5.50 87.71 30.05
N GLU A 763 6.46 88.65 30.07
CA GLU A 763 7.57 88.64 29.13
C GLU A 763 8.52 87.47 29.37
N LYS A 764 8.75 87.03 30.62
CA LYS A 764 9.52 85.83 30.96
C LYS A 764 8.80 84.56 30.52
N GLU A 765 7.47 84.49 30.61
CA GLU A 765 6.68 83.39 30.08
C GLU A 765 6.73 83.38 28.54
N ARG A 766 6.57 84.54 27.89
CA ARG A 766 6.72 84.67 26.43
C ARG A 766 8.12 84.29 25.97
N VAL A 767 9.16 84.81 26.63
CA VAL A 767 10.56 84.47 26.39
C VAL A 767 10.82 83.01 26.68
N GLY A 768 10.20 82.42 27.71
CA GLY A 768 10.25 81.00 28.02
C GLY A 768 9.60 80.13 26.95
N HIS A 769 8.48 80.56 26.35
CA HIS A 769 7.87 79.89 25.20
C HIS A 769 8.75 80.00 23.96
N THR A 770 9.29 81.19 23.65
CA THR A 770 10.26 81.33 22.55
C THR A 770 11.56 80.58 22.83
N GLN A 771 11.98 80.45 24.09
CA GLN A 771 13.16 79.66 24.46
C GLN A 771 12.86 78.16 24.33
N GLN A 772 11.65 77.69 24.65
CA GLN A 772 11.24 76.31 24.39
C GLN A 772 11.13 76.02 22.88
N GLN A 773 10.64 76.98 22.08
CA GLN A 773 10.64 76.88 20.61
C GLN A 773 12.08 76.85 20.07
N MET A 774 12.94 77.79 20.47
CA MET A 774 14.36 77.81 20.12
C MET A 774 15.12 76.59 20.66
N LEU A 775 14.70 75.96 21.76
CA LEU A 775 15.25 74.69 22.25
C LEU A 775 14.77 73.50 21.41
N GLN A 776 13.52 73.49 20.94
CA GLN A 776 13.02 72.48 20.00
C GLN A 776 13.68 72.62 18.62
N GLU A 777 13.88 73.85 18.15
CA GLU A 777 14.65 74.16 16.94
C GLU A 777 16.14 73.81 17.12
N TYR A 778 16.73 74.10 18.28
CA TYR A 778 18.08 73.66 18.63
C TYR A 778 18.18 72.13 18.75
N GLU A 779 17.17 71.43 19.24
CA GLU A 779 17.10 69.96 19.26
C GLU A 779 16.93 69.36 17.86
N ALA A 780 16.21 70.03 16.97
CA ALA A 780 16.12 69.68 15.55
C ALA A 780 17.47 69.92 14.85
N VAL A 781 18.03 71.13 14.97
CA VAL A 781 19.33 71.50 14.41
C VAL A 781 20.48 70.67 15.01
N THR A 782 20.42 70.25 16.27
CA THR A 782 21.44 69.32 16.82
C THR A 782 21.26 67.89 16.33
N LYS A 783 20.04 67.42 16.05
CA LYS A 783 19.83 66.15 15.32
C LYS A 783 20.36 66.25 13.89
N ASP A 784 20.11 67.36 13.20
CA ASP A 784 20.61 67.61 11.84
C ASP A 784 22.14 67.78 11.83
N VAL A 785 22.72 68.45 12.82
CA VAL A 785 24.18 68.57 13.02
C VAL A 785 24.80 67.23 13.42
N LEU A 786 24.11 66.37 14.17
CA LEU A 786 24.58 65.01 14.43
C LEU A 786 24.53 64.15 13.16
N ALA A 787 23.46 64.24 12.36
CA ALA A 787 23.38 63.59 11.06
C ALA A 787 24.47 64.11 10.09
N LEU A 788 24.70 65.43 10.06
CA LEU A 788 25.75 66.05 9.26
C LEU A 788 27.16 65.71 9.77
N ARG A 789 27.35 65.54 11.08
CA ARG A 789 28.61 65.04 11.68
C ARG A 789 28.81 63.56 11.37
N GLU A 790 27.77 62.74 11.36
CA GLU A 790 27.88 61.36 10.86
C GLU A 790 28.23 61.31 9.38
N THR A 791 27.65 62.18 8.54
CA THR A 791 28.09 62.27 7.14
C THR A 791 29.50 62.83 7.01
N SER A 792 29.90 63.83 7.82
CA SER A 792 31.27 64.35 7.86
C SER A 792 32.24 63.24 8.24
N ILE A 793 31.97 62.47 9.30
CA ILE A 793 32.82 61.34 9.71
C ILE A 793 32.91 60.29 8.59
N ARG A 794 31.84 60.04 7.82
CA ARG A 794 31.91 59.16 6.63
C ARG A 794 32.78 59.77 5.52
N TYR A 795 32.68 61.09 5.27
CA TYR A 795 33.53 61.80 4.31
C TYR A 795 34.98 61.92 4.79
N ASP A 796 35.26 62.12 6.07
CA ASP A 796 36.57 62.19 6.69
C ASP A 796 37.24 60.81 6.70
N GLN A 797 36.48 59.73 6.92
CA GLN A 797 36.96 58.35 6.75
C GLN A 797 37.21 57.98 5.28
N ALA A 798 36.50 58.61 4.33
CA ALA A 798 36.80 58.47 2.90
C ALA A 798 38.04 59.30 2.51
N MET A 799 38.13 60.54 2.98
CA MET A 799 39.26 61.46 2.75
C MET A 799 40.55 60.95 3.41
N GLY A 800 40.48 60.28 4.56
CA GLY A 800 41.63 59.60 5.18
C GLY A 800 42.19 58.50 4.29
N LYS A 801 41.33 57.64 3.73
CA LYS A 801 41.71 56.57 2.79
C LYS A 801 42.26 57.10 1.46
N VAL A 802 41.88 58.31 1.07
CA VAL A 802 42.45 59.01 -0.10
C VAL A 802 43.77 59.72 0.26
N ARG A 803 43.89 60.32 1.45
CA ARG A 803 45.12 60.98 1.95
C ARG A 803 46.29 60.00 2.15
N GLU A 804 46.04 58.73 2.45
CA GLU A 804 47.07 57.69 2.49
C GLU A 804 47.65 57.31 1.12
N ASN A 805 46.97 57.69 0.02
CA ASN A 805 47.31 57.27 -1.35
C ASN A 805 47.70 58.43 -2.30
N VAL A 806 47.91 59.65 -1.78
CA VAL A 806 48.22 60.86 -2.59
C VAL A 806 49.39 61.65 -2.01
N ASP A 807 50.21 62.20 -2.90
CA ASP A 807 51.50 62.84 -2.58
C ASP A 807 51.37 64.13 -1.73
N SER A 808 52.34 64.36 -0.85
CA SER A 808 52.34 65.40 0.20
C SER A 808 52.31 66.84 -0.34
N ALA A 809 52.72 67.04 -1.60
CA ALA A 809 52.61 68.33 -2.27
C ALA A 809 51.15 68.68 -2.62
N VAL A 810 50.39 67.72 -3.16
CA VAL A 810 49.00 67.92 -3.58
C VAL A 810 48.09 68.19 -2.38
N VAL A 811 48.36 67.54 -1.24
CA VAL A 811 47.64 67.80 0.02
C VAL A 811 47.83 69.25 0.49
N ARG A 812 49.05 69.81 0.34
CA ARG A 812 49.36 71.19 0.73
C ARG A 812 48.75 72.23 -0.22
N ASP A 813 48.70 71.95 -1.52
CA ASP A 813 48.04 72.84 -2.48
C ASP A 813 46.52 72.87 -2.27
N ILE A 814 45.88 71.72 -1.99
CA ILE A 814 44.46 71.67 -1.61
C ILE A 814 44.22 72.42 -0.30
N GLU A 815 45.09 72.26 0.71
CA GLU A 815 44.98 73.01 1.97
C GLU A 815 45.16 74.53 1.78
N LEU A 816 46.05 74.98 0.87
CA LEU A 816 46.19 76.38 0.50
C LEU A 816 44.95 76.94 -0.21
N VAL A 817 44.35 76.18 -1.14
CA VAL A 817 43.09 76.57 -1.81
C VAL A 817 41.96 76.66 -0.78
N CYS A 818 41.79 75.66 0.09
CA CYS A 818 40.76 75.70 1.14
C CYS A 818 40.99 76.82 2.16
N VAL A 819 42.25 77.18 2.49
CA VAL A 819 42.55 78.34 3.35
C VAL A 819 42.18 79.64 2.65
N ARG A 820 42.43 79.76 1.34
CA ARG A 820 42.05 80.93 0.54
C ARG A 820 40.53 81.08 0.43
N GLU A 821 39.81 80.03 0.06
CA GLU A 821 38.33 80.04 0.01
C GLU A 821 37.72 80.34 1.38
N ARG A 822 38.31 79.86 2.47
CA ARG A 822 37.87 80.24 3.83
C ARG A 822 38.11 81.71 4.12
N LEU A 823 39.26 82.26 3.73
CA LEU A 823 39.55 83.69 3.85
C LEU A 823 38.54 84.53 3.07
N ASP A 824 38.33 84.23 1.78
CA ASP A 824 37.40 84.94 0.91
C ASP A 824 35.96 84.87 1.45
N ASN A 825 35.51 83.72 1.95
CA ASN A 825 34.21 83.58 2.61
C ASN A 825 34.10 84.37 3.93
N THR A 826 35.15 84.38 4.77
CA THR A 826 35.14 85.18 6.00
C THR A 826 35.13 86.69 5.72
N VAL A 827 35.81 87.14 4.66
CA VAL A 827 35.78 88.53 4.20
C VAL A 827 34.38 88.90 3.70
N ALA A 828 33.74 88.04 2.90
CA ALA A 828 32.37 88.25 2.45
C ALA A 828 31.36 88.32 3.60
N GLN A 829 31.50 87.43 4.61
CA GLN A 829 30.65 87.47 5.81
C GLN A 829 30.89 88.70 6.69
N LEU A 830 32.15 89.13 6.86
CA LEU A 830 32.48 90.36 7.58
C LEU A 830 31.90 91.60 6.90
N LEU A 831 31.93 91.66 5.57
CA LEU A 831 31.32 92.75 4.79
C LEU A 831 29.79 92.73 4.87
N ALA A 832 29.16 91.55 4.80
CA ALA A 832 27.70 91.45 4.95
C ALA A 832 27.23 91.90 6.34
N LEU A 833 27.87 91.40 7.40
CA LEU A 833 27.54 91.74 8.79
C LEU A 833 27.85 93.21 9.13
N SER A 834 28.89 93.81 8.56
CA SER A 834 29.14 95.24 8.74
C SER A 834 28.13 96.11 7.98
N GLY A 835 27.58 95.62 6.87
CA GLY A 835 26.47 96.26 6.15
C GLY A 835 25.15 96.27 6.94
N GLU A 836 24.81 95.16 7.60
CA GLU A 836 23.65 95.09 8.50
C GLU A 836 23.79 96.01 9.74
N ALA A 837 25.03 96.32 10.14
CA ALA A 837 25.33 97.23 11.25
C ALA A 837 25.32 98.73 10.88
N GLY A 838 25.33 99.08 9.59
CA GLY A 838 25.24 100.46 9.08
C GLY A 838 26.43 100.91 8.24
N GLU A 839 26.19 101.86 7.32
CA GLU A 839 27.17 102.28 6.28
C GLU A 839 28.52 102.76 6.85
N GLU A 840 28.54 103.46 7.99
CA GLU A 840 29.79 103.90 8.64
C GLU A 840 30.69 102.73 9.12
N MET A 841 30.09 101.64 9.59
CA MET A 841 30.83 100.42 9.99
C MET A 841 31.26 99.59 8.78
N LEU A 842 30.44 99.54 7.73
CA LEU A 842 30.78 98.92 6.46
C LEU A 842 32.04 99.57 5.85
N ASP A 843 32.10 100.90 5.83
CA ASP A 843 33.22 101.62 5.24
C ASP A 843 34.49 101.54 6.11
N LEU A 844 34.38 101.60 7.45
CA LEU A 844 35.51 101.35 8.35
C LEU A 844 36.09 99.92 8.18
N VAL A 845 35.24 98.90 8.01
CA VAL A 845 35.67 97.52 7.76
C VAL A 845 36.32 97.37 6.38
N LYS A 846 35.81 98.06 5.35
CA LYS A 846 36.46 98.12 4.03
C LYS A 846 37.83 98.80 4.08
N GLU A 847 37.97 99.91 4.81
CA GLU A 847 39.27 100.58 5.00
C GLU A 847 40.27 99.67 5.73
N MET A 848 39.86 98.97 6.78
CA MET A 848 40.70 98.01 7.52
C MET A 848 41.13 96.82 6.65
N LEU A 849 40.23 96.26 5.84
CA LEU A 849 40.54 95.16 4.91
C LEU A 849 41.50 95.63 3.78
N ALA A 850 41.30 96.84 3.26
CA ALA A 850 42.19 97.45 2.27
C ALA A 850 43.59 97.73 2.86
N ALA A 851 43.66 98.25 4.09
CA ALA A 851 44.93 98.50 4.78
C ALA A 851 45.77 97.21 4.94
N HIS A 852 45.12 96.08 5.23
CA HIS A 852 45.77 94.78 5.37
C HIS A 852 45.99 94.02 4.04
N HIS A 853 45.81 94.67 2.88
CA HIS A 853 46.09 94.13 1.55
C HIS A 853 45.30 92.85 1.20
N VAL A 854 44.14 92.65 1.84
CA VAL A 854 43.24 91.53 1.54
C VAL A 854 42.42 91.91 0.30
N PRO A 855 42.39 91.07 -0.76
CA PRO A 855 41.70 91.41 -2.00
C PRO A 855 40.17 91.43 -1.79
N ILE A 856 39.61 92.64 -1.64
CA ILE A 856 38.17 92.84 -1.64
C ILE A 856 37.67 92.64 -3.08
N ALA A 857 37.10 91.47 -3.37
CA ALA A 857 36.43 91.23 -4.63
C ALA A 857 35.17 92.12 -4.71
N SER A 858 35.09 92.98 -5.72
CA SER A 858 33.94 93.86 -5.92
C SER A 858 32.74 93.07 -6.46
N ALA A 859 31.73 92.89 -5.62
CA ALA A 859 30.38 92.42 -5.97
C ALA A 859 29.36 93.25 -5.17
#